data_AF-A0A815ZLV0-F1
#
_entry.id   AF-A0A815ZLV0-F1
#
_cell.length_a   1.000
_cell.length_b   1.000
_cell.length_c   1.000
_cell.angle_alpha   90.00
_cell.angle_beta   90.00
_cell.angle_gamma   90.00
#
_symmetry.space_group_name_H-M   'P 1'
#
loop_
_entity.id
_entity.type
_entity.pdbx_description
1 polymer ?
#
loop_
_entity_poly.entity_id
_entity_poly.type
_entity_poly.pdbx_seq_one_letter_code
_entity_poly.pdbx_strand_id
1 'polypeptide(L)'
;MYSSLLLFILGFIATTNGFYSSSDDVIDLNPSNFDSLVTQSSDIWFVEFYASWCGHCKNLAPEWKRVATALKGIVKIGAVDADTHKSLGQQYGVSGFPTIKIFGNNKRSPTDYQGGRTADAIVEQALNQLRTIANERLGKRSGGGGGSSGGSGSGSGGKDAIELTDSNFDSTVIDSEDAWLVEFMAPWCGHCKNLAPEWARAATELKGKVKLGVVDATVHQQLAQRYGVQGFPTIKFFQAGRKDGQAEDYDGGRTANDIVAWALDKAQANIPAPEVLEIINQAVLDDNCADRPLCIISFLPNILDCQSACRNKHIKMLKDFAENYKRNSWGWLWVEGFRQPKLEESVGIGGFGYPAQVAINARKGKYAILKGSFSQTGISSFLKELSAGRLTSPLVPLKDVPEGKLPIIVGSEAWDGKDGKLDVIEDIDLSDVINYRCPKFFQDNLISIMQSLSVYARLFARALGGTEVENILFNSLIRLSSSSSIHITHSSNRLAITYPSSAIRRAVHLVSASSGYSNHDNDENECLLKTKQNNSSIEHRTNVYGDDAFFITKHRLGDFLGVADGVGGWREHGIDPSLFSSSLMDACKSLIDNKLLDLNPLTLKELLSKGYKQLLEDKQCIIGSSTACIVALHNEQRILHTANLGDSGFVVIRNNKIVHRSQEQQHYFNSPFQLAIHPTIKDPRLIADSPDIASVTSCHVEENDIIVIATDGLWDNLPDVTILEEVKKITEPTLDNLQRIAQRLAKRALENGHDPNFYSPFARSAKRSLGINICGGKPDDVTVLLAVVKSTCL
;
A
#
# COMPACT_ATOMS: atom_id res chain seq x y z
N MET A 1 -99.91 27.06 11.83
CA MET A 1 -100.39 26.61 10.50
C MET A 1 -99.71 27.46 9.45
N TYR A 2 -98.82 26.85 8.65
CA TYR A 2 -98.22 27.36 7.40
C TYR A 2 -97.46 28.70 7.48
N SER A 3 -96.46 29.03 6.68
CA SER A 3 -95.50 28.31 5.84
C SER A 3 -94.71 29.44 5.17
N SER A 4 -93.43 29.20 4.93
CA SER A 4 -92.63 29.78 3.84
C SER A 4 -92.01 31.18 4.00
N LEU A 5 -90.67 31.11 4.01
CA LEU A 5 -89.72 31.90 3.22
C LEU A 5 -89.21 33.23 3.78
N LEU A 6 -88.24 33.13 4.71
CA LEU A 6 -87.25 34.18 4.93
C LEU A 6 -86.09 33.98 3.93
N LEU A 7 -86.08 34.80 2.88
CA LEU A 7 -85.00 34.91 1.91
C LEU A 7 -83.93 35.84 2.50
N PHE A 8 -82.93 35.27 3.18
CA PHE A 8 -81.69 35.97 3.51
C PHE A 8 -80.68 35.74 2.39
N ILE A 9 -80.31 36.82 1.71
CA ILE A 9 -79.16 36.88 0.81
C ILE A 9 -77.91 36.75 1.68
N LEU A 10 -77.27 35.58 1.62
CA LEU A 10 -75.90 35.35 2.09
C LEU A 10 -75.05 35.08 0.85
N GLY A 11 -74.11 35.99 0.61
CA GLY A 11 -73.17 35.92 -0.51
C GLY A 11 -72.44 34.58 -0.50
N PHE A 12 -72.52 33.88 -1.62
CA PHE A 12 -71.69 32.73 -1.93
C PHE A 12 -70.22 33.17 -1.98
N ILE A 13 -69.49 32.98 -0.88
CA ILE A 13 -68.03 32.89 -0.94
C ILE A 13 -67.73 31.50 -1.48
N ALA A 14 -67.31 31.42 -2.74
CA ALA A 14 -66.83 30.19 -3.35
C ALA A 14 -65.57 29.75 -2.62
N THR A 15 -65.64 28.67 -1.83
CA THR A 15 -64.47 28.02 -1.25
C THR A 15 -63.71 27.30 -2.35
N THR A 16 -62.53 27.80 -2.72
CA THR A 16 -61.62 27.17 -3.68
C THR A 16 -60.97 25.94 -3.05
N ASN A 17 -61.22 24.74 -3.61
CA ASN A 17 -60.54 23.50 -3.21
C ASN A 17 -59.08 23.50 -3.71
N GLY A 18 -58.14 23.94 -2.87
CA GLY A 18 -56.70 23.77 -3.11
C GLY A 18 -56.25 22.31 -2.92
N PHE A 19 -55.08 21.94 -3.48
CA PHE A 19 -54.52 20.58 -3.33
C PHE A 19 -53.93 20.31 -1.94
N TYR A 20 -53.66 21.37 -1.19
CA TYR A 20 -52.99 21.34 0.11
C TYR A 20 -53.89 21.98 1.16
N SER A 21 -53.97 21.38 2.33
CA SER A 21 -54.74 21.89 3.47
C SER A 21 -53.83 22.18 4.67
N SER A 22 -54.36 22.85 5.68
CA SER A 22 -53.62 23.15 6.92
C SER A 22 -53.19 21.92 7.72
N SER A 23 -53.65 20.72 7.36
CA SER A 23 -53.21 19.45 7.97
C SER A 23 -52.00 18.83 7.28
N ASP A 24 -51.64 19.31 6.09
CA ASP A 24 -50.44 18.86 5.37
C ASP A 24 -49.19 19.60 5.88
N ASP A 25 -48.01 18.99 5.71
CA ASP A 25 -46.73 19.65 6.00
C ASP A 25 -46.31 20.66 4.91
N VAL A 26 -47.11 20.79 3.84
CA VAL A 26 -46.91 21.75 2.75
C VAL A 26 -47.47 23.11 3.15
N ILE A 27 -46.65 24.16 3.06
CA ILE A 27 -47.05 25.52 3.43
C ILE A 27 -47.76 26.18 2.24
N ASP A 28 -49.01 26.58 2.42
CA ASP A 28 -49.75 27.34 1.41
C ASP A 28 -49.24 28.79 1.33
N LEU A 29 -48.79 29.18 0.14
CA LEU A 29 -48.15 30.45 -0.15
C LEU A 29 -49.01 31.28 -1.10
N ASN A 30 -49.20 32.55 -0.76
CA ASN A 30 -49.98 33.52 -1.50
C ASN A 30 -49.31 34.90 -1.44
N PRO A 31 -49.77 35.90 -2.24
CA PRO A 31 -49.11 37.21 -2.30
C PRO A 31 -48.95 37.94 -0.96
N SER A 32 -49.78 37.63 0.04
CA SER A 32 -49.72 38.30 1.35
C SER A 32 -48.64 37.73 2.29
N ASN A 33 -48.24 36.47 2.11
CA ASN A 33 -47.28 35.79 2.99
C ASN A 33 -45.96 35.42 2.30
N PHE A 34 -45.93 35.35 0.95
CA PHE A 34 -44.79 34.85 0.19
C PHE A 34 -43.50 35.58 0.51
N ASP A 35 -43.52 36.92 0.49
CA ASP A 35 -42.31 37.70 0.73
C ASP A 35 -41.77 37.48 2.15
N SER A 36 -42.65 37.51 3.15
CA SER A 36 -42.27 37.31 4.56
C SER A 36 -41.73 35.91 4.86
N LEU A 37 -42.35 34.87 4.28
CA LEU A 37 -42.02 33.47 4.58
C LEU A 37 -40.85 32.96 3.72
N VAL A 38 -40.79 33.36 2.45
CA VAL A 38 -39.82 32.83 1.48
C VAL A 38 -38.66 33.79 1.25
N THR A 39 -38.94 35.04 0.86
CA THR A 39 -37.89 35.97 0.40
C THR A 39 -37.10 36.62 1.52
N GLN A 40 -37.72 36.81 2.69
CA GLN A 40 -37.09 37.39 3.88
C GLN A 40 -36.53 36.33 4.85
N SER A 41 -36.83 35.05 4.60
CA SER A 41 -36.34 33.94 5.41
C SER A 41 -34.92 33.50 5.01
N SER A 42 -34.15 33.04 6.00
CA SER A 42 -32.85 32.39 5.80
C SER A 42 -32.96 30.90 5.44
N ASP A 43 -34.16 30.32 5.53
CA ASP A 43 -34.41 28.89 5.27
C ASP A 43 -34.41 28.60 3.78
N ILE A 44 -34.03 27.40 3.35
CA ILE A 44 -34.16 26.98 1.95
C ILE A 44 -35.62 26.62 1.67
N TRP A 45 -36.15 27.09 0.54
CA TRP A 45 -37.52 26.82 0.13
C TRP A 45 -37.58 26.12 -1.22
N PHE A 46 -38.42 25.09 -1.30
CA PHE A 46 -38.87 24.50 -2.55
C PHE A 46 -40.35 24.86 -2.70
N VAL A 47 -40.69 25.53 -3.79
CA VAL A 47 -42.03 26.04 -4.03
C VAL A 47 -42.59 25.47 -5.33
N GLU A 48 -43.71 24.76 -5.23
CA GLU A 48 -44.49 24.34 -6.39
C GLU A 48 -45.47 25.45 -6.79
N PHE A 49 -45.44 25.85 -8.06
CA PHE A 49 -46.46 26.68 -8.68
C PHE A 49 -47.40 25.79 -9.48
N TYR A 50 -48.66 25.72 -9.05
CA TYR A 50 -49.66 24.78 -9.58
C TYR A 50 -50.94 25.48 -10.03
N ALA A 51 -51.83 24.72 -10.67
CA ALA A 51 -53.21 25.12 -10.96
C ALA A 51 -54.18 23.99 -10.58
N SER A 52 -55.30 24.33 -9.94
CA SER A 52 -56.27 23.37 -9.39
C SER A 52 -56.91 22.42 -10.42
N TRP A 53 -56.93 22.81 -11.71
CA TRP A 53 -57.44 22.00 -12.81
C TRP A 53 -56.38 21.13 -13.50
N CYS A 54 -55.07 21.34 -13.23
CA CYS A 54 -54.00 20.68 -13.97
C CYS A 54 -53.78 19.21 -13.56
N GLY A 55 -53.88 18.29 -14.52
CA GLY A 55 -53.69 16.85 -14.29
C GLY A 55 -52.28 16.48 -13.80
N HIS A 56 -51.24 17.13 -14.32
CA HIS A 56 -49.87 16.89 -13.86
C HIS A 56 -49.63 17.38 -12.42
N CYS A 57 -50.33 18.45 -12.00
CA CYS A 57 -50.27 18.94 -10.61
C CYS A 57 -50.99 17.96 -9.66
N LYS A 58 -52.14 17.40 -10.09
CA LYS A 58 -52.84 16.36 -9.32
C LYS A 58 -51.97 15.12 -9.09
N ASN A 59 -51.16 14.73 -10.07
CA ASN A 59 -50.23 13.60 -9.95
C ASN A 59 -49.04 13.91 -9.05
N LEU A 60 -48.56 15.16 -9.02
CA LEU A 60 -47.45 15.58 -8.17
C LEU A 60 -47.87 15.78 -6.71
N ALA A 61 -49.11 16.23 -6.45
CA ALA A 61 -49.61 16.52 -5.11
C ALA A 61 -49.32 15.45 -4.03
N PRO A 62 -49.56 14.14 -4.25
CA PRO A 62 -49.22 13.13 -3.24
C PRO A 62 -47.71 13.01 -2.98
N GLU A 63 -46.88 13.12 -4.03
CA GLU A 63 -45.42 13.10 -3.88
C GLU A 63 -44.92 14.37 -3.19
N TRP A 64 -45.50 15.53 -3.48
CA TRP A 64 -45.15 16.81 -2.85
C TRP A 64 -45.44 16.82 -1.35
N LYS A 65 -46.56 16.21 -0.93
CA LYS A 65 -46.86 15.99 0.50
C LYS A 65 -45.82 15.08 1.16
N ARG A 66 -45.40 14.00 0.51
CA ARG A 66 -44.34 13.11 1.01
C ARG A 66 -43.00 13.83 1.17
N VAL A 67 -42.64 14.68 0.20
CA VAL A 67 -41.43 15.52 0.28
C VAL A 67 -41.51 16.47 1.47
N ALA A 68 -42.65 17.14 1.67
CA ALA A 68 -42.85 18.05 2.80
C ALA A 68 -42.73 17.36 4.17
N THR A 69 -43.29 16.16 4.31
CA THR A 69 -43.14 15.37 5.54
C THR A 69 -41.70 14.89 5.73
N ALA A 70 -41.05 14.41 4.66
CA ALA A 70 -39.68 13.87 4.74
C ALA A 70 -38.63 14.95 5.07
N LEU A 71 -38.81 16.18 4.56
CA LEU A 71 -37.89 17.30 4.76
C LEU A 71 -38.31 18.24 5.89
N LYS A 72 -39.33 17.87 6.68
CA LYS A 72 -39.87 18.69 7.75
C LYS A 72 -38.77 19.07 8.76
N GLY A 73 -38.56 20.37 8.92
CA GLY A 73 -37.53 20.92 9.80
C GLY A 73 -36.14 21.06 9.18
N ILE A 74 -35.94 20.60 7.94
CA ILE A 74 -34.67 20.68 7.22
C ILE A 74 -34.77 21.66 6.03
N VAL A 75 -35.80 21.50 5.19
CA VAL A 75 -36.12 22.37 4.05
C VAL A 75 -37.60 22.71 4.10
N LYS A 76 -37.96 23.97 3.80
CA LYS A 76 -39.35 24.40 3.77
C LYS A 76 -39.97 24.08 2.41
N ILE A 77 -41.11 23.38 2.43
CA ILE A 77 -41.84 23.00 1.22
C ILE A 77 -43.11 23.83 1.15
N GLY A 78 -43.28 24.59 0.08
CA GLY A 78 -44.42 25.47 -0.15
C GLY A 78 -45.13 25.18 -1.45
N ALA A 79 -46.37 25.66 -1.57
CA ALA A 79 -47.15 25.59 -2.80
C ALA A 79 -47.89 26.90 -3.04
N VAL A 80 -47.94 27.34 -4.30
CA VAL A 80 -48.65 28.54 -4.75
C VAL A 80 -49.63 28.13 -5.83
N ASP A 81 -50.93 28.41 -5.64
CA ASP A 81 -51.90 28.35 -6.74
C ASP A 81 -51.67 29.55 -7.65
N ALA A 82 -50.90 29.33 -8.71
CA ALA A 82 -50.49 30.34 -9.66
C ALA A 82 -51.56 30.64 -10.73
N ASP A 83 -52.65 29.85 -10.79
CA ASP A 83 -53.82 30.21 -11.59
C ASP A 83 -54.71 31.21 -10.84
N THR A 84 -54.82 31.06 -9.52
CA THR A 84 -55.49 32.04 -8.64
C THR A 84 -54.62 33.29 -8.43
N HIS A 85 -53.30 33.14 -8.31
CA HIS A 85 -52.34 34.23 -8.05
C HIS A 85 -51.38 34.46 -9.22
N LYS A 86 -51.93 34.81 -10.39
CA LYS A 86 -51.18 34.95 -11.66
C LYS A 86 -50.01 35.92 -11.60
N SER A 87 -50.15 37.05 -10.88
CA SER A 87 -49.07 38.04 -10.74
C SER A 87 -47.84 37.47 -10.05
N LEU A 88 -48.04 36.65 -9.02
CA LEU A 88 -46.95 35.98 -8.28
C LEU A 88 -46.28 34.89 -9.13
N GLY A 89 -47.05 34.11 -9.89
CA GLY A 89 -46.49 33.15 -10.85
C GLY A 89 -45.69 33.84 -11.98
N GLN A 90 -46.22 34.92 -12.53
CA GLN A 90 -45.56 35.70 -13.59
C GLN A 90 -44.27 36.37 -13.11
N GLN A 91 -44.23 36.87 -11.87
CA GLN A 91 -43.03 37.46 -11.27
C GLN A 91 -41.83 36.52 -11.32
N TYR A 92 -42.06 35.22 -11.19
CA TYR A 92 -41.02 34.20 -11.24
C TYR A 92 -40.94 33.47 -12.59
N GLY A 93 -41.62 33.96 -13.64
CA GLY A 93 -41.53 33.39 -14.99
C GLY A 93 -42.20 32.02 -15.15
N VAL A 94 -43.26 31.74 -14.39
CA VAL A 94 -44.02 30.48 -14.51
C VAL A 94 -44.90 30.54 -15.76
N SER A 95 -44.55 29.74 -16.78
CA SER A 95 -45.29 29.64 -18.04
C SER A 95 -46.08 28.34 -18.21
N GLY A 96 -46.00 27.43 -17.23
CA GLY A 96 -46.71 26.15 -17.25
C GLY A 96 -46.77 25.48 -15.87
N PHE A 97 -47.65 24.50 -15.71
CA PHE A 97 -47.91 23.85 -14.42
C PHE A 97 -47.72 22.32 -14.49
N PRO A 98 -47.15 21.67 -13.45
CA PRO A 98 -46.51 22.28 -12.28
C PRO A 98 -45.10 22.76 -12.60
N THR A 99 -44.70 23.90 -12.04
CA THR A 99 -43.32 24.40 -12.06
C THR A 99 -42.78 24.44 -10.64
N ILE A 100 -41.64 23.80 -10.37
CA ILE A 100 -41.01 23.82 -9.05
C ILE A 100 -39.80 24.75 -9.09
N LYS A 101 -39.73 25.68 -8.13
CA LYS A 101 -38.61 26.62 -7.97
C LYS A 101 -37.91 26.42 -6.63
N ILE A 102 -36.60 26.54 -6.66
CA ILE A 102 -35.72 26.41 -5.49
C ILE A 102 -35.21 27.80 -5.11
N PHE A 103 -35.56 28.23 -3.90
CA PHE A 103 -35.10 29.47 -3.30
C PHE A 103 -33.99 29.14 -2.30
N GLY A 104 -32.75 29.14 -2.79
CA GLY A 104 -31.51 28.91 -2.02
C GLY A 104 -31.06 30.12 -1.20
N ASN A 105 -29.76 30.33 -1.04
CA ASN A 105 -29.21 31.43 -0.22
C ASN A 105 -29.53 32.82 -0.82
N ASN A 106 -29.49 32.95 -2.15
CA ASN A 106 -29.93 34.16 -2.84
C ASN A 106 -31.41 34.06 -3.26
N LYS A 107 -32.30 34.61 -2.41
CA LYS A 107 -33.75 34.62 -2.65
C LYS A 107 -34.21 35.37 -3.90
N ARG A 108 -33.35 36.21 -4.47
CA ARG A 108 -33.65 37.03 -5.66
C ARG A 108 -33.38 36.30 -6.98
N SER A 109 -32.73 35.15 -6.93
CA SER A 109 -32.41 34.35 -8.12
C SER A 109 -32.78 32.88 -7.91
N PRO A 110 -34.08 32.55 -7.78
CA PRO A 110 -34.51 31.18 -7.64
C PRO A 110 -34.21 30.36 -8.91
N THR A 111 -33.85 29.10 -8.73
CA THR A 111 -33.53 28.18 -9.83
C THR A 111 -34.67 27.22 -10.10
N ASP A 112 -34.82 26.80 -11.36
CA ASP A 112 -35.86 25.85 -11.74
C ASP A 112 -35.42 24.42 -11.45
N TYR A 113 -36.32 23.63 -10.86
CA TYR A 113 -36.12 22.19 -10.72
C TYR A 113 -36.46 21.48 -12.04
N GLN A 114 -35.47 20.78 -12.61
CA GLN A 114 -35.59 20.04 -13.86
C GLN A 114 -35.48 18.51 -13.68
N GLY A 115 -35.49 18.03 -12.43
CA GLY A 115 -35.38 16.61 -12.10
C GLY A 115 -36.70 15.83 -12.20
N GLY A 116 -36.64 14.55 -11.84
CA GLY A 116 -37.81 13.67 -11.83
C GLY A 116 -38.87 14.12 -10.82
N ARG A 117 -40.15 14.03 -11.18
CA ARG A 117 -41.27 14.44 -10.30
C ARG A 117 -41.68 13.34 -9.30
N THR A 118 -40.70 12.70 -8.69
CA THR A 118 -40.88 11.70 -7.62
C THR A 118 -40.32 12.26 -6.31
N ALA A 119 -40.84 11.81 -5.17
CA ALA A 119 -40.39 12.30 -3.87
C ALA A 119 -38.88 12.10 -3.68
N ASP A 120 -38.34 10.95 -4.07
CA ASP A 120 -36.92 10.62 -3.92
C ASP A 120 -36.02 11.58 -4.72
N ALA A 121 -36.35 11.84 -5.99
CA ALA A 121 -35.56 12.74 -6.84
C ALA A 121 -35.61 14.21 -6.38
N ILE A 122 -36.70 14.62 -5.74
CA ILE A 122 -36.85 15.96 -5.18
C ILE A 122 -36.08 16.06 -3.85
N VAL A 123 -36.14 15.03 -3.00
CA VAL A 123 -35.38 14.94 -1.74
C VAL A 123 -33.87 14.94 -1.99
N GLU A 124 -33.37 14.14 -2.93
CA GLU A 124 -31.95 14.13 -3.29
C GLU A 124 -31.45 15.50 -3.73
N GLN A 125 -32.22 16.19 -4.59
CA GLN A 125 -31.86 17.54 -5.02
C GLN A 125 -31.89 18.55 -3.86
N ALA A 126 -32.86 18.44 -2.95
CA ALA A 126 -32.92 19.29 -1.76
C ALA A 126 -31.69 19.10 -0.85
N LEU A 127 -31.25 17.85 -0.64
CA LEU A 127 -30.05 17.53 0.12
C LEU A 127 -28.76 18.05 -0.57
N ASN A 128 -28.69 17.98 -1.90
CA ASN A 128 -27.58 18.54 -2.66
C ASN A 128 -27.50 20.07 -2.50
N GLN A 129 -28.63 20.78 -2.57
CA GLN A 129 -28.67 22.23 -2.36
C GLN A 129 -28.26 22.63 -0.94
N LEU A 130 -28.71 21.88 0.07
CA LEU A 130 -28.27 22.04 1.46
C LEU A 130 -26.76 21.89 1.60
N ARG A 131 -26.18 20.88 0.94
CA ARG A 131 -24.73 20.61 0.97
C ARG A 131 -23.94 21.76 0.35
N THR A 132 -24.38 22.29 -0.80
CA THR A 132 -23.74 23.45 -1.44
C THR A 132 -23.73 24.67 -0.52
N ILE A 133 -24.87 24.99 0.08
CA ILE A 133 -24.99 26.16 0.98
C ILE A 133 -24.19 25.96 2.27
N ALA A 134 -24.17 24.75 2.83
CA ALA A 134 -23.35 24.44 3.99
C ALA A 134 -21.85 24.65 3.69
N ASN A 135 -21.38 24.22 2.51
CA ASN A 135 -19.99 24.41 2.08
C ASN A 135 -19.65 25.89 1.85
N GLU A 136 -20.57 26.68 1.27
CA GLU A 136 -20.42 28.13 1.12
C GLU A 136 -20.29 28.84 2.47
N ARG A 137 -21.14 28.49 3.45
CA ARG A 137 -21.11 29.07 4.81
C ARG A 137 -19.84 28.71 5.58
N LEU A 138 -19.23 27.56 5.28
CA LEU A 138 -17.98 27.11 5.89
C LEU A 138 -16.73 27.77 5.25
N GLY A 139 -16.89 28.69 4.30
CA GLY A 139 -15.78 29.44 3.69
C GLY A 139 -14.87 28.59 2.80
N LYS A 140 -15.28 27.36 2.45
CA LYS A 140 -14.56 26.54 1.47
C LYS A 140 -14.82 27.12 0.07
N ARG A 141 -13.82 27.81 -0.48
CA ARG A 141 -13.82 28.22 -1.90
C ARG A 141 -13.77 26.98 -2.78
N SER A 142 -14.92 26.56 -3.30
CA SER A 142 -15.03 25.58 -4.37
C SER A 142 -14.80 26.25 -5.72
N GLY A 143 -13.84 25.72 -6.49
CA GLY A 143 -13.70 25.99 -7.92
C GLY A 143 -15.00 25.70 -8.66
N GLY A 144 -15.31 26.58 -9.62
CA GLY A 144 -16.63 26.71 -10.23
C GLY A 144 -17.10 25.48 -10.99
N GLY A 145 -18.37 25.16 -10.80
CA GLY A 145 -19.11 24.16 -11.57
C GLY A 145 -20.61 24.47 -11.60
N GLY A 146 -21.01 25.28 -12.57
CA GLY A 146 -22.25 25.15 -13.35
C GLY A 146 -23.61 25.30 -12.66
N GLY A 147 -24.13 26.53 -12.59
CA GLY A 147 -25.57 26.82 -12.60
C GLY A 147 -25.92 27.50 -13.92
N SER A 148 -26.70 26.82 -14.76
CA SER A 148 -27.23 27.35 -16.02
C SER A 148 -28.48 28.20 -15.75
N SER A 149 -28.45 29.46 -16.18
CA SER A 149 -29.65 30.27 -16.43
C SER A 149 -29.82 30.42 -17.94
N GLY A 150 -30.94 29.93 -18.46
CA GLY A 150 -31.32 30.11 -19.85
C GLY A 150 -31.75 31.55 -20.15
N GLY A 151 -31.26 32.08 -21.27
CA GLY A 151 -31.75 33.25 -21.96
C GLY A 151 -31.57 33.03 -23.46
N SER A 152 -32.70 33.07 -24.17
CA SER A 152 -32.92 32.63 -25.56
C SER A 152 -32.09 33.38 -26.61
N GLY A 153 -31.52 32.64 -27.57
CA GLY A 153 -30.93 33.16 -28.80
C GLY A 153 -30.97 32.08 -29.88
N SER A 154 -31.66 32.36 -30.98
CA SER A 154 -31.81 31.47 -32.13
C SER A 154 -30.48 31.25 -32.84
N GLY A 155 -29.98 30.00 -32.84
CA GLY A 155 -28.75 29.63 -33.52
C GLY A 155 -28.65 28.12 -33.64
N SER A 156 -28.33 27.65 -34.84
CA SER A 156 -28.24 26.24 -35.23
C SER A 156 -27.16 25.49 -34.42
N GLY A 157 -27.54 24.89 -33.29
CA GLY A 157 -26.71 23.95 -32.54
C GLY A 157 -27.57 23.22 -31.51
N GLY A 158 -27.51 21.89 -31.45
CA GLY A 158 -28.25 21.11 -30.48
C GLY A 158 -27.95 21.55 -29.04
N LYS A 159 -28.87 21.27 -28.11
CA LYS A 159 -28.82 21.69 -26.69
C LYS A 159 -27.50 21.37 -25.94
N ASP A 160 -26.64 20.53 -26.51
CA ASP A 160 -25.37 20.08 -25.93
C ASP A 160 -24.12 20.57 -26.70
N ALA A 161 -24.28 21.25 -27.85
CA ALA A 161 -23.18 21.89 -28.58
C ALA A 161 -23.02 23.35 -28.11
N ILE A 162 -21.79 23.72 -27.73
CA ILE A 162 -21.52 25.01 -27.08
C ILE A 162 -21.15 26.06 -28.13
N GLU A 163 -21.82 27.21 -28.11
CA GLU A 163 -21.45 28.34 -28.96
C GLU A 163 -20.16 29.00 -28.46
N LEU A 164 -19.20 29.15 -29.38
CA LEU A 164 -17.87 29.67 -29.11
C LEU A 164 -17.65 30.97 -29.90
N THR A 165 -17.10 31.96 -29.21
CA THR A 165 -16.83 33.31 -29.71
C THR A 165 -15.39 33.69 -29.40
N ASP A 166 -14.87 34.75 -30.03
CA ASP A 166 -13.51 35.25 -29.75
C ASP A 166 -13.28 35.52 -28.25
N SER A 167 -14.31 35.89 -27.48
CA SER A 167 -14.18 36.23 -26.06
C SER A 167 -14.19 35.05 -25.10
N ASN A 168 -14.80 33.92 -25.48
CA ASN A 168 -14.91 32.75 -24.59
C ASN A 168 -14.03 31.57 -25.01
N PHE A 169 -13.46 31.61 -26.23
CA PHE A 169 -12.75 30.46 -26.80
C PHE A 169 -11.56 30.03 -25.95
N ASP A 170 -10.69 30.97 -25.54
CA ASP A 170 -9.50 30.63 -24.78
C ASP A 170 -9.86 30.04 -23.40
N SER A 171 -10.75 30.70 -22.65
CA SER A 171 -11.17 30.20 -21.33
C SER A 171 -11.98 28.90 -21.37
N THR A 172 -12.70 28.64 -22.47
CA THR A 172 -13.62 27.50 -22.60
C THR A 172 -12.97 26.30 -23.27
N VAL A 173 -12.13 26.53 -24.28
CA VAL A 173 -11.47 25.49 -25.07
C VAL A 173 -10.00 25.35 -24.66
N ILE A 174 -9.22 26.43 -24.60
CA ILE A 174 -7.76 26.34 -24.38
C ILE A 174 -7.42 26.04 -22.91
N ASP A 175 -8.07 26.71 -21.96
CA ASP A 175 -7.85 26.52 -20.53
C ASP A 175 -8.60 25.31 -19.95
N SER A 176 -9.45 24.68 -20.76
CA SER A 176 -10.23 23.49 -20.36
C SER A 176 -9.35 22.23 -20.33
N GLU A 177 -9.53 21.39 -19.30
CA GLU A 177 -8.88 20.07 -19.24
C GLU A 177 -9.53 19.05 -20.20
N ASP A 178 -10.78 19.27 -20.62
CA ASP A 178 -11.50 18.38 -21.54
C ASP A 178 -11.00 18.45 -22.99
N ALA A 179 -11.20 17.37 -23.75
CA ALA A 179 -11.01 17.36 -25.20
C ALA A 179 -12.18 18.07 -25.91
N TRP A 180 -11.88 18.81 -26.99
CA TRP A 180 -12.86 19.57 -27.75
C TRP A 180 -12.83 19.27 -29.24
N LEU A 181 -14.01 19.16 -29.84
CA LEU A 181 -14.22 19.24 -31.27
C LEU A 181 -14.93 20.56 -31.59
N VAL A 182 -14.37 21.38 -32.45
CA VAL A 182 -14.93 22.69 -32.80
C VAL A 182 -15.24 22.74 -34.29
N GLU A 183 -16.51 22.97 -34.62
CA GLU A 183 -16.95 23.27 -35.98
C GLU A 183 -16.85 24.77 -36.26
N PHE A 184 -16.08 25.15 -37.28
CA PHE A 184 -16.10 26.48 -37.87
C PHE A 184 -17.08 26.48 -39.04
N MET A 185 -18.18 27.23 -38.90
CA MET A 185 -19.33 27.21 -39.81
C MET A 185 -19.70 28.60 -40.33
N ALA A 186 -20.57 28.62 -41.33
CA ALA A 186 -21.23 29.84 -41.81
C ALA A 186 -22.76 29.59 -41.94
N PRO A 187 -23.62 30.52 -41.50
CA PRO A 187 -25.06 30.29 -41.39
C PRO A 187 -25.76 30.10 -42.74
N TRP A 188 -25.17 30.60 -43.82
CA TRP A 188 -25.67 30.46 -45.19
C TRP A 188 -25.15 29.22 -45.92
N CYS A 189 -24.17 28.50 -45.37
CA CYS A 189 -23.55 27.34 -46.03
C CYS A 189 -24.46 26.11 -46.02
N GLY A 190 -24.78 25.56 -47.20
CA GLY A 190 -25.61 24.36 -47.34
C GLY A 190 -25.00 23.11 -46.68
N HIS A 191 -23.68 22.94 -46.74
CA HIS A 191 -23.01 21.82 -46.08
C HIS A 191 -23.02 21.93 -44.54
N CYS A 192 -22.92 23.14 -43.98
CA CYS A 192 -23.07 23.37 -42.55
C CYS A 192 -24.49 23.08 -42.08
N LYS A 193 -25.51 23.50 -42.85
CA LYS A 193 -26.92 23.20 -42.54
C LYS A 193 -27.21 21.69 -42.51
N ASN A 194 -26.57 20.92 -43.39
CA ASN A 194 -26.71 19.47 -43.40
C ASN A 194 -25.96 18.78 -42.25
N LEU A 195 -24.83 19.35 -41.79
CA LEU A 195 -24.05 18.83 -40.68
C LEU A 195 -24.69 19.13 -39.33
N ALA A 196 -25.35 20.29 -39.18
CA ALA A 196 -25.97 20.73 -37.93
C ALA A 196 -26.79 19.66 -37.16
N PRO A 197 -27.71 18.89 -37.79
CA PRO A 197 -28.44 17.83 -37.07
C PRO A 197 -27.54 16.67 -36.62
N GLU A 198 -26.55 16.30 -37.42
CA GLU A 198 -25.59 15.25 -37.08
C GLU A 198 -24.62 15.70 -35.98
N TRP A 199 -24.18 16.96 -36.01
CA TRP A 199 -23.34 17.60 -35.00
C TRP A 199 -24.06 17.69 -33.64
N ALA A 200 -25.34 18.08 -33.67
CA ALA A 200 -26.20 18.10 -32.49
C ALA A 200 -26.34 16.70 -31.86
N ARG A 201 -26.57 15.67 -32.69
CA ARG A 201 -26.67 14.28 -32.25
C ARG A 201 -25.35 13.77 -31.65
N ALA A 202 -24.23 14.06 -32.32
CA ALA A 202 -22.90 13.72 -31.83
C ALA A 202 -22.59 14.43 -30.50
N ALA A 203 -22.99 15.70 -30.33
CA ALA A 203 -22.77 16.46 -29.11
C ALA A 203 -23.52 15.85 -27.91
N THR A 204 -24.76 15.39 -28.14
CA THR A 204 -25.53 14.67 -27.12
C THR A 204 -24.90 13.31 -26.79
N GLU A 205 -24.44 12.55 -27.79
CA GLU A 205 -23.83 11.22 -27.58
C GLU A 205 -22.43 11.28 -26.92
N LEU A 206 -21.66 12.34 -27.19
CA LEU A 206 -20.31 12.56 -26.64
C LEU A 206 -20.30 13.30 -25.30
N LYS A 207 -21.48 13.67 -24.77
CA LYS A 207 -21.61 14.41 -23.52
C LYS A 207 -20.85 13.73 -22.38
N GLY A 208 -19.94 14.49 -21.75
CA GLY A 208 -19.07 14.01 -20.67
C GLY A 208 -17.84 13.22 -21.12
N LYS A 209 -17.60 13.08 -22.43
CA LYS A 209 -16.39 12.44 -23.00
C LYS A 209 -15.57 13.39 -23.86
N VAL A 210 -16.22 14.06 -24.82
CA VAL A 210 -15.63 15.09 -25.70
C VAL A 210 -16.65 16.21 -25.86
N LYS A 211 -16.22 17.46 -25.66
CA LYS A 211 -17.10 18.63 -25.80
C LYS A 211 -17.15 19.08 -27.25
N LEU A 212 -18.34 19.38 -27.75
CA LEU A 212 -18.52 19.90 -29.10
C LEU A 212 -18.84 21.39 -29.05
N GLY A 213 -18.10 22.17 -29.82
CA GLY A 213 -18.25 23.60 -29.97
C GLY A 213 -18.62 23.99 -31.39
N VAL A 214 -19.28 25.14 -31.55
CA VAL A 214 -19.58 25.74 -32.85
C VAL A 214 -19.14 27.20 -32.86
N VAL A 215 -18.46 27.61 -33.92
CA VAL A 215 -17.98 28.99 -34.15
C VAL A 215 -18.56 29.47 -35.47
N ASP A 216 -19.30 30.58 -35.45
CA ASP A 216 -19.63 31.30 -36.68
C ASP A 216 -18.39 32.06 -37.16
N ALA A 217 -17.68 31.48 -38.11
CA ALA A 217 -16.45 32.02 -38.66
C ALA A 217 -16.67 33.24 -39.57
N THR A 218 -17.93 33.57 -39.91
CA THR A 218 -18.25 34.80 -40.64
C THR A 218 -18.25 36.02 -39.73
N VAL A 219 -18.58 35.81 -38.45
CA VAL A 219 -18.54 36.82 -37.38
C VAL A 219 -17.18 36.84 -36.70
N HIS A 220 -16.64 35.66 -36.35
CA HIS A 220 -15.39 35.49 -35.60
C HIS A 220 -14.19 35.22 -36.51
N GLN A 221 -13.90 36.17 -37.40
CA GLN A 221 -12.88 36.02 -38.45
C GLN A 221 -11.45 35.90 -37.90
N GLN A 222 -11.16 36.50 -36.75
CA GLN A 222 -9.83 36.41 -36.12
C GLN A 222 -9.54 34.98 -35.65
N LEU A 223 -10.51 34.34 -35.00
CA LEU A 223 -10.42 32.94 -34.60
C LEU A 223 -10.30 32.00 -35.82
N ALA A 224 -11.06 32.27 -36.88
CA ALA A 224 -10.97 31.51 -38.14
C ALA A 224 -9.57 31.62 -38.79
N GLN A 225 -8.97 32.82 -38.79
CA GLN A 225 -7.60 33.03 -39.27
C GLN A 225 -6.57 32.34 -38.38
N ARG A 226 -6.72 32.43 -37.05
CA ARG A 226 -5.82 31.80 -36.06
C ARG A 226 -5.64 30.30 -36.29
N TYR A 227 -6.69 29.60 -36.71
CA TYR A 227 -6.67 28.16 -36.98
C TYR A 227 -6.67 27.79 -38.46
N GLY A 228 -6.40 28.75 -39.34
CA GLY A 228 -6.21 28.52 -40.78
C GLY A 228 -7.45 27.98 -41.50
N VAL A 229 -8.65 28.44 -41.13
CA VAL A 229 -9.91 28.01 -41.75
C VAL A 229 -10.04 28.63 -43.15
N GLN A 230 -10.10 27.78 -44.18
CA GLN A 230 -10.16 28.19 -45.60
C GLN A 230 -11.51 27.92 -46.27
N GLY A 231 -12.42 27.22 -45.59
CA GLY A 231 -13.74 26.86 -46.12
C GLY A 231 -14.67 26.36 -45.02
N PHE A 232 -15.93 26.07 -45.35
CA PHE A 232 -16.94 25.65 -44.36
C PHE A 232 -17.70 24.39 -44.80
N PRO A 233 -18.04 23.47 -43.87
CA PRO A 233 -17.55 23.43 -42.48
C PRO A 233 -16.11 22.92 -42.40
N THR A 234 -15.32 23.51 -41.50
CA THR A 234 -14.01 22.97 -41.08
C THR A 234 -14.12 22.57 -39.62
N ILE A 235 -13.72 21.36 -39.27
CA ILE A 235 -13.75 20.86 -37.89
C ILE A 235 -12.31 20.70 -37.40
N LYS A 236 -12.04 21.21 -36.20
CA LYS A 236 -10.73 21.12 -35.53
C LYS A 236 -10.87 20.36 -34.21
N PHE A 237 -9.88 19.54 -33.89
CA PHE A 237 -9.77 18.80 -32.64
C PHE A 237 -8.70 19.39 -31.73
N PHE A 238 -9.07 19.62 -30.48
CA PHE A 238 -8.20 20.12 -29.42
C PHE A 238 -8.10 19.04 -28.34
N GLN A 239 -6.88 18.55 -28.12
CA GLN A 239 -6.60 17.43 -27.20
C GLN A 239 -6.88 17.80 -25.74
N ALA A 240 -7.20 16.82 -24.87
CA ALA A 240 -7.39 17.05 -23.44
C ALA A 240 -6.09 17.47 -22.73
N GLY A 241 -6.21 18.16 -21.59
CA GLY A 241 -5.08 18.66 -20.79
C GLY A 241 -4.53 20.02 -21.23
N ARG A 242 -3.31 20.37 -20.79
CA ARG A 242 -2.69 21.68 -21.05
C ARG A 242 -2.40 21.86 -22.55
N LYS A 243 -3.22 22.65 -23.23
CA LYS A 243 -3.10 22.96 -24.66
C LYS A 243 -2.07 24.05 -24.89
N ASP A 244 -1.17 23.85 -25.84
CA ASP A 244 -0.21 24.84 -26.34
C ASP A 244 -0.77 25.69 -27.50
N GLY A 245 -2.05 25.47 -27.84
CA GLY A 245 -2.75 26.15 -28.94
C GLY A 245 -2.69 25.40 -30.27
N GLN A 246 -2.08 24.22 -30.34
CA GLN A 246 -2.12 23.33 -31.52
C GLN A 246 -3.51 22.69 -31.67
N ALA A 247 -3.99 22.55 -32.92
CA ALA A 247 -5.25 21.90 -33.24
C ALA A 247 -5.07 20.94 -34.42
N GLU A 248 -5.60 19.73 -34.31
CA GLU A 248 -5.59 18.73 -35.38
C GLU A 248 -6.81 18.91 -36.30
N ASP A 249 -6.64 18.65 -37.60
CA ASP A 249 -7.75 18.62 -38.55
C ASP A 249 -8.57 17.34 -38.40
N TYR A 250 -9.90 17.48 -38.41
CA TYR A 250 -10.81 16.35 -38.48
C TYR A 250 -10.93 15.84 -39.92
N ASP A 251 -10.62 14.56 -40.12
CA ASP A 251 -10.61 13.89 -41.42
C ASP A 251 -11.68 12.78 -41.55
N GLY A 252 -12.58 12.66 -40.58
CA GLY A 252 -13.64 11.65 -40.56
C GLY A 252 -14.89 11.99 -41.38
N GLY A 253 -15.87 11.07 -41.36
CA GLY A 253 -17.16 11.23 -42.02
C GLY A 253 -18.09 12.25 -41.34
N ARG A 254 -19.05 12.83 -42.06
CA ARG A 254 -19.94 13.89 -41.54
C ARG A 254 -21.25 13.38 -40.92
N THR A 255 -21.33 12.09 -40.61
CA THR A 255 -22.47 11.53 -39.87
C THR A 255 -22.17 11.53 -38.37
N ALA A 256 -23.18 11.57 -37.51
CA ALA A 256 -22.95 11.60 -36.06
C ALA A 256 -22.18 10.36 -35.59
N ASN A 257 -22.44 9.19 -36.18
CA ASN A 257 -21.75 7.96 -35.81
C ASN A 257 -20.25 8.04 -36.14
N ASP A 258 -19.89 8.61 -37.31
CA ASP A 258 -18.48 8.77 -37.71
C ASP A 258 -17.77 9.80 -36.81
N ILE A 259 -18.46 10.90 -36.47
CA ILE A 259 -17.95 11.93 -35.56
C ILE A 259 -17.75 11.35 -34.16
N VAL A 260 -18.72 10.61 -33.63
CA VAL A 260 -18.65 9.94 -32.33
C VAL A 260 -17.51 8.92 -32.30
N ALA A 261 -17.41 8.05 -33.30
CA ALA A 261 -16.36 7.04 -33.37
C ALA A 261 -14.97 7.67 -33.42
N TRP A 262 -14.77 8.67 -34.28
CA TRP A 262 -13.50 9.38 -34.42
C TRP A 262 -13.14 10.14 -33.14
N ALA A 263 -14.10 10.84 -32.54
CA ALA A 263 -13.89 11.59 -31.31
C ALA A 263 -13.50 10.69 -30.14
N LEU A 264 -14.16 9.53 -30.00
CA LEU A 264 -13.85 8.56 -28.97
C LEU A 264 -12.47 7.92 -29.17
N ASP A 265 -12.11 7.59 -30.40
CA ASP A 265 -10.77 7.04 -30.71
C ASP A 265 -9.67 8.04 -30.36
N LYS A 266 -9.81 9.30 -30.79
CA LYS A 266 -8.86 10.38 -30.49
C LYS A 266 -8.80 10.75 -29.01
N ALA A 267 -9.95 10.80 -28.33
CA ALA A 267 -10.00 11.02 -26.89
C ALA A 267 -9.32 9.88 -26.12
N GLN A 268 -9.43 8.63 -26.59
CA GLN A 268 -8.74 7.48 -25.99
C GLN A 268 -7.23 7.44 -26.29
N ALA A 269 -6.80 7.98 -27.42
CA ALA A 269 -5.38 8.07 -27.78
C ALA A 269 -4.62 9.08 -26.91
N ASN A 270 -5.26 10.20 -26.57
CA ASN A 270 -4.64 11.36 -25.93
C ASN A 270 -5.09 11.61 -24.48
N ILE A 271 -5.53 10.57 -23.76
CA ILE A 271 -5.77 10.66 -22.31
C ILE A 271 -4.45 11.09 -21.63
N PRO A 272 -4.45 12.12 -20.78
CA PRO A 272 -3.25 12.48 -20.01
C PRO A 272 -2.89 11.35 -19.05
N ALA A 273 -1.59 11.14 -18.80
CA ALA A 273 -1.13 10.17 -17.81
C ALA A 273 -1.76 10.50 -16.44
N PRO A 274 -2.28 9.51 -15.71
CA PRO A 274 -2.65 9.74 -14.32
C PRO A 274 -1.41 10.10 -13.50
N GLU A 275 -1.55 11.08 -12.61
CA GLU A 275 -0.47 11.45 -11.70
C GLU A 275 -0.21 10.34 -10.69
N VAL A 276 1.07 10.15 -10.35
CA VAL A 276 1.50 9.19 -9.32
C VAL A 276 1.79 9.98 -8.04
N LEU A 277 0.84 9.93 -7.10
CA LEU A 277 0.86 10.76 -5.88
C LEU A 277 1.23 9.95 -4.63
N GLU A 278 1.82 10.64 -3.65
CA GLU A 278 2.10 10.08 -2.33
C GLU A 278 0.85 10.12 -1.44
N ILE A 279 0.53 9.02 -0.75
CA ILE A 279 -0.58 8.97 0.19
C ILE A 279 -0.19 9.69 1.48
N ILE A 280 -0.55 10.97 1.57
CA ILE A 280 -0.27 11.82 2.74
C ILE A 280 -1.48 12.06 3.66
N ASN A 281 -2.69 11.85 3.15
CA ASN A 281 -3.94 12.01 3.91
C ASN A 281 -5.08 11.27 3.20
N GLN A 282 -6.25 11.23 3.85
CA GLN A 282 -7.42 10.54 3.32
C GLN A 282 -7.91 11.10 1.97
N ALA A 283 -7.85 12.42 1.78
CA ALA A 283 -8.34 13.04 0.55
C ALA A 283 -7.55 12.58 -0.68
N VAL A 284 -6.22 12.45 -0.56
CA VAL A 284 -5.39 11.94 -1.67
C VAL A 284 -5.80 10.52 -2.06
N LEU A 285 -6.11 9.65 -1.09
CA LEU A 285 -6.58 8.30 -1.37
C LEU A 285 -7.98 8.31 -2.00
N ASP A 286 -8.92 9.04 -1.43
CA ASP A 286 -10.31 9.05 -1.87
C ASP A 286 -10.45 9.66 -3.28
N ASP A 287 -9.87 10.84 -3.52
CA ASP A 287 -9.98 11.58 -4.80
C ASP A 287 -9.36 10.78 -5.97
N ASN A 288 -8.36 9.94 -5.68
CA ASN A 288 -7.66 9.18 -6.70
C ASN A 288 -8.14 7.73 -6.83
N CYS A 289 -8.94 7.20 -5.89
CA CYS A 289 -9.27 5.76 -5.88
C CYS A 289 -10.73 5.40 -5.63
N ALA A 290 -11.57 6.29 -5.06
CA ALA A 290 -12.95 5.95 -4.73
C ALA A 290 -13.81 5.63 -5.97
N ASP A 291 -13.72 6.46 -7.01
CA ASP A 291 -14.52 6.32 -8.23
C ASP A 291 -13.83 5.51 -9.34
N ARG A 292 -12.54 5.19 -9.18
CA ARG A 292 -11.74 4.49 -10.18
C ARG A 292 -12.07 2.98 -10.23
N PRO A 293 -11.92 2.31 -11.39
CA PRO A 293 -12.13 0.86 -11.51
C PRO A 293 -11.18 0.03 -10.65
N LEU A 294 -9.91 0.46 -10.57
CA LEU A 294 -8.87 -0.10 -9.71
C LEU A 294 -7.96 1.03 -9.23
N CYS A 295 -7.36 0.82 -8.06
CA CYS A 295 -6.39 1.69 -7.42
C CYS A 295 -5.11 0.89 -7.21
N ILE A 296 -4.04 1.25 -7.93
CA ILE A 296 -2.73 0.63 -7.80
C ILE A 296 -1.96 1.40 -6.71
N ILE A 297 -1.70 0.74 -5.60
CA ILE A 297 -0.95 1.31 -4.46
C ILE A 297 0.37 0.57 -4.34
N SER A 298 1.47 1.33 -4.39
CA SER A 298 2.82 0.79 -4.21
C SER A 298 3.40 1.23 -2.87
N PHE A 299 3.78 0.27 -2.04
CA PHE A 299 4.44 0.51 -0.76
C PHE A 299 5.95 0.46 -1.00
N LEU A 300 6.62 1.60 -0.93
CA LEU A 300 8.06 1.72 -1.20
C LEU A 300 8.87 1.60 0.10
N PRO A 301 10.14 1.17 0.05
CA PRO A 301 10.97 1.06 1.24
C PRO A 301 11.13 2.40 1.95
N ASN A 302 11.47 2.35 3.24
CA ASN A 302 11.77 3.55 4.01
C ASN A 302 12.90 4.37 3.34
N ILE A 303 12.85 5.69 3.49
CA ILE A 303 13.84 6.57 2.87
C ILE A 303 15.26 6.28 3.39
N LEU A 304 15.40 5.77 4.61
CA LEU A 304 16.70 5.36 5.15
C LEU A 304 17.29 4.13 4.44
N ASP A 305 16.43 3.23 3.95
CA ASP A 305 16.84 1.98 3.29
C ASP A 305 17.13 2.16 1.79
N CYS A 306 16.35 3.02 1.13
CA CYS A 306 16.37 3.17 -0.34
C CYS A 306 16.88 4.55 -0.78
N GLN A 307 16.94 5.54 0.11
CA GLN A 307 17.40 6.91 -0.20
C GLN A 307 16.66 7.52 -1.40
N SER A 308 16.96 8.78 -1.74
CA SER A 308 16.23 9.51 -2.77
C SER A 308 16.42 8.90 -4.16
N ALA A 309 17.62 8.42 -4.48
CA ALA A 309 17.94 7.87 -5.80
C ALA A 309 17.15 6.60 -6.12
N CYS A 310 17.06 5.64 -5.19
CA CYS A 310 16.27 4.42 -5.42
C CYS A 310 14.76 4.70 -5.35
N ARG A 311 14.28 5.60 -4.47
CA ARG A 311 12.87 5.99 -4.43
C ARG A 311 12.42 6.63 -5.74
N ASN A 312 13.20 7.59 -6.26
CA ASN A 312 12.92 8.22 -7.55
C ASN A 312 12.92 7.21 -8.71
N LYS A 313 13.77 6.18 -8.66
CA LYS A 313 13.75 5.09 -9.65
C LYS A 313 12.42 4.31 -9.61
N HIS A 314 11.90 4.01 -8.43
CA HIS A 314 10.59 3.36 -8.29
C HIS A 314 9.45 4.28 -8.76
N ILE A 315 9.43 5.54 -8.34
CA ILE A 315 8.42 6.51 -8.77
C ILE A 315 8.44 6.68 -10.30
N LYS A 316 9.63 6.74 -10.91
CA LYS A 316 9.75 6.79 -12.38
C LYS A 316 9.12 5.56 -13.03
N MET A 317 9.41 4.36 -12.53
CA MET A 317 8.83 3.13 -13.05
C MET A 317 7.29 3.13 -12.94
N LEU A 318 6.75 3.62 -11.82
CA LEU A 318 5.30 3.76 -11.65
C LEU A 318 4.70 4.75 -12.64
N LYS A 319 5.37 5.88 -12.90
CA LYS A 319 4.95 6.85 -13.93
C LYS A 319 4.95 6.25 -15.33
N ASP A 320 5.96 5.46 -15.67
CA ASP A 320 6.02 4.76 -16.96
C ASP A 320 4.86 3.76 -17.11
N PHE A 321 4.48 3.06 -16.04
CA PHE A 321 3.30 2.18 -16.07
C PHE A 321 1.97 2.96 -16.09
N ALA A 322 1.86 4.04 -15.34
CA ALA A 322 0.70 4.93 -15.33
C ALA A 322 0.40 5.46 -16.75
N GLU A 323 1.44 5.86 -17.50
CA GLU A 323 1.32 6.27 -18.90
C GLU A 323 0.85 5.10 -19.79
N ASN A 324 1.47 3.93 -19.67
CA ASN A 324 1.12 2.77 -20.50
C ASN A 324 -0.31 2.24 -20.26
N TYR A 325 -0.85 2.44 -19.05
CA TYR A 325 -2.19 1.97 -18.65
C TYR A 325 -3.19 3.12 -18.47
N LYS A 326 -2.92 4.32 -19.00
CA LYS A 326 -3.80 5.49 -18.86
C LYS A 326 -5.23 5.25 -19.37
N ARG A 327 -5.40 4.40 -20.38
CA ARG A 327 -6.71 4.00 -20.93
C ARG A 327 -7.57 3.22 -19.94
N ASN A 328 -6.95 2.55 -18.97
CA ASN A 328 -7.66 1.77 -17.97
C ASN A 328 -8.30 2.63 -16.87
N SER A 329 -7.98 3.94 -16.83
CA SER A 329 -8.49 4.89 -15.84
C SER A 329 -8.26 4.45 -14.39
N TRP A 330 -7.14 3.76 -14.12
CA TRP A 330 -6.77 3.32 -12.77
C TRP A 330 -6.17 4.47 -11.96
N GLY A 331 -6.37 4.46 -10.65
CA GLY A 331 -5.67 5.32 -9.70
C GLY A 331 -4.25 4.82 -9.46
N TRP A 332 -3.27 5.71 -9.31
CA TRP A 332 -1.87 5.37 -9.07
C TRP A 332 -1.34 6.13 -7.87
N LEU A 333 -1.04 5.40 -6.81
CA LEU A 333 -0.57 5.96 -5.56
C LEU A 333 0.64 5.20 -5.05
N TRP A 334 1.44 5.87 -4.23
CA TRP A 334 2.51 5.24 -3.48
C TRP A 334 2.56 5.74 -2.04
N VAL A 335 3.17 4.95 -1.18
CA VAL A 335 3.34 5.28 0.24
C VAL A 335 4.66 4.71 0.74
N GLU A 336 5.30 5.39 1.69
CA GLU A 336 6.45 4.83 2.40
C GLU A 336 6.00 3.70 3.34
N GLY A 337 6.75 2.59 3.35
CA GLY A 337 6.48 1.47 4.24
C GLY A 337 6.51 1.88 5.71
N PHE A 338 5.61 1.31 6.49
CA PHE A 338 5.31 1.63 7.90
C PHE A 338 4.66 2.99 8.13
N ARG A 339 4.49 3.82 7.09
CA ARG A 339 3.91 5.17 7.25
C ARG A 339 2.40 5.13 7.44
N GLN A 340 1.72 4.10 6.91
CA GLN A 340 0.26 3.95 6.98
C GLN A 340 -0.13 2.55 7.49
N PRO A 341 0.02 2.27 8.81
CA PRO A 341 -0.16 0.92 9.35
C PRO A 341 -1.55 0.33 9.11
N LYS A 342 -2.61 1.16 9.19
CA LYS A 342 -3.99 0.71 8.94
C LYS A 342 -4.25 0.35 7.48
N LEU A 343 -3.65 1.09 6.54
CA LEU A 343 -3.73 0.78 5.12
C LEU A 343 -3.00 -0.55 4.85
N GLU A 344 -1.78 -0.69 5.37
CA GLU A 344 -0.95 -1.90 5.25
C GLU A 344 -1.68 -3.13 5.80
N GLU A 345 -2.22 -3.04 7.03
CA GLU A 345 -2.99 -4.11 7.64
C GLU A 345 -4.23 -4.50 6.81
N SER A 346 -4.96 -3.52 6.29
CA SER A 346 -6.18 -3.77 5.51
C SER A 346 -5.94 -4.58 4.23
N VAL A 347 -4.72 -4.49 3.68
CA VAL A 347 -4.29 -5.21 2.47
C VAL A 347 -3.27 -6.31 2.75
N GLY A 348 -3.07 -6.69 4.02
CA GLY A 348 -2.14 -7.76 4.41
C GLY A 348 -0.67 -7.49 4.04
N ILE A 349 -0.27 -6.21 4.02
CA ILE A 349 1.12 -5.77 3.83
C ILE A 349 1.71 -5.43 5.21
N GLY A 350 3.01 -5.69 5.37
CA GLY A 350 3.73 -5.57 6.65
C GLY A 350 4.61 -6.77 6.97
N GLY A 351 4.34 -7.94 6.37
CA GLY A 351 5.13 -9.17 6.55
C GLY A 351 6.05 -9.56 5.37
N PHE A 352 5.79 -9.07 4.16
CA PHE A 352 6.51 -9.48 2.93
C PHE A 352 7.74 -8.62 2.57
N GLY A 353 8.01 -7.56 3.34
CA GLY A 353 9.04 -6.56 3.02
C GLY A 353 8.60 -5.57 1.95
N TYR A 354 9.38 -4.50 1.79
CA TYR A 354 9.17 -3.45 0.79
C TYR A 354 10.27 -3.52 -0.28
N PRO A 355 9.98 -3.20 -1.56
CA PRO A 355 8.73 -2.68 -2.08
C PRO A 355 7.65 -3.74 -2.34
N ALA A 356 6.39 -3.36 -2.17
CA ALA A 356 5.21 -4.19 -2.46
C ALA A 356 4.17 -3.41 -3.29
N GLN A 357 3.29 -4.11 -4.01
CA GLN A 357 2.22 -3.47 -4.79
C GLN A 357 0.90 -4.23 -4.65
N VAL A 358 -0.20 -3.47 -4.54
CA VAL A 358 -1.56 -4.01 -4.53
C VAL A 358 -2.43 -3.25 -5.54
N ALA A 359 -3.46 -3.93 -6.02
CA ALA A 359 -4.55 -3.35 -6.78
C ALA A 359 -5.84 -3.49 -5.97
N ILE A 360 -6.42 -2.38 -5.54
CA ILE A 360 -7.66 -2.33 -4.76
C ILE A 360 -8.84 -1.99 -5.65
N ASN A 361 -9.96 -2.66 -5.46
CA ASN A 361 -11.26 -2.29 -5.98
C ASN A 361 -12.14 -1.82 -4.82
N ALA A 362 -12.29 -0.49 -4.66
CA ALA A 362 -13.02 0.13 -3.55
C ALA A 362 -14.50 -0.33 -3.51
N ARG A 363 -15.17 -0.34 -4.67
CA ARG A 363 -16.58 -0.75 -4.79
C ARG A 363 -16.82 -2.18 -4.32
N LYS A 364 -15.91 -3.10 -4.62
CA LYS A 364 -16.00 -4.50 -4.22
C LYS A 364 -15.38 -4.79 -2.86
N GLY A 365 -14.70 -3.82 -2.24
CA GLY A 365 -13.94 -4.04 -1.00
C GLY A 365 -12.91 -5.16 -1.10
N LYS A 366 -12.28 -5.34 -2.28
CA LYS A 366 -11.33 -6.43 -2.54
C LYS A 366 -10.03 -5.92 -3.11
N TYR A 367 -8.94 -6.62 -2.86
CA TYR A 367 -7.64 -6.32 -3.43
C TYR A 367 -6.96 -7.57 -4.01
N ALA A 368 -5.99 -7.34 -4.89
CA ALA A 368 -5.03 -8.32 -5.35
C ALA A 368 -3.62 -7.82 -5.05
N ILE A 369 -2.72 -8.72 -4.65
CA ILE A 369 -1.32 -8.41 -4.36
C ILE A 369 -0.42 -8.88 -5.51
N LEU A 370 0.62 -8.11 -5.82
CA LEU A 370 1.71 -8.54 -6.68
C LEU A 370 2.50 -9.65 -5.98
N LYS A 371 2.37 -10.90 -6.44
CA LYS A 371 3.17 -12.04 -5.94
C LYS A 371 4.54 -12.18 -6.61
N GLY A 372 4.72 -11.57 -7.78
CA GLY A 372 5.97 -11.57 -8.51
C GLY A 372 6.99 -10.57 -7.96
N SER A 373 8.17 -10.51 -8.57
CA SER A 373 9.18 -9.52 -8.17
C SER A 373 8.70 -8.09 -8.46
N PHE A 374 9.02 -7.15 -7.58
CA PHE A 374 8.81 -5.72 -7.82
C PHE A 374 9.84 -5.21 -8.85
N SER A 375 9.60 -5.52 -10.11
CA SER A 375 10.45 -5.22 -11.26
C SER A 375 9.61 -4.89 -12.48
N GLN A 376 10.22 -4.36 -13.54
CA GLN A 376 9.53 -4.04 -14.78
C GLN A 376 8.74 -5.25 -15.33
N THR A 377 9.32 -6.45 -15.28
CA THR A 377 8.68 -7.65 -15.80
C THR A 377 7.58 -8.16 -14.89
N GLY A 378 7.82 -8.19 -13.57
CA GLY A 378 6.85 -8.66 -12.59
C GLY A 378 5.60 -7.77 -12.53
N ILE A 379 5.81 -6.45 -12.45
CA ILE A 379 4.71 -5.47 -12.47
C ILE A 379 3.97 -5.51 -13.81
N SER A 380 4.69 -5.58 -14.95
CA SER A 380 4.02 -5.68 -16.26
C SER A 380 3.15 -6.94 -16.38
N SER A 381 3.61 -8.08 -15.88
CA SER A 381 2.80 -9.32 -15.88
C SER A 381 1.53 -9.16 -15.05
N PHE A 382 1.67 -8.63 -13.83
CA PHE A 382 0.55 -8.41 -12.92
C PHE A 382 -0.50 -7.44 -13.49
N LEU A 383 -0.07 -6.31 -14.04
CA LEU A 383 -0.98 -5.33 -14.65
C LEU A 383 -1.66 -5.89 -15.91
N LYS A 384 -0.99 -6.74 -16.69
CA LYS A 384 -1.61 -7.45 -17.82
C LYS A 384 -2.71 -8.42 -17.35
N GLU A 385 -2.47 -9.18 -16.29
CA GLU A 385 -3.48 -10.07 -15.71
C GLU A 385 -4.70 -9.32 -15.20
N LEU A 386 -4.47 -8.18 -14.51
CA LEU A 386 -5.51 -7.28 -14.03
C LEU A 386 -6.34 -6.73 -15.19
N SER A 387 -5.70 -6.23 -16.24
CA SER A 387 -6.39 -5.67 -17.41
C SER A 387 -7.16 -6.73 -18.19
N ALA A 388 -6.69 -7.99 -18.21
CA ALA A 388 -7.36 -9.09 -18.87
C ALA A 388 -8.47 -9.73 -18.01
N GLY A 389 -8.59 -9.35 -16.73
CA GLY A 389 -9.50 -9.98 -15.78
C GLY A 389 -9.16 -11.44 -15.46
N ARG A 390 -7.91 -11.86 -15.70
CA ARG A 390 -7.41 -13.25 -15.53
C ARG A 390 -6.37 -13.30 -14.43
N LEU A 391 -6.73 -12.79 -13.26
CA LEU A 391 -5.87 -12.85 -12.08
C LEU A 391 -5.60 -14.30 -11.71
N THR A 392 -4.32 -14.67 -11.71
CA THR A 392 -3.86 -15.95 -11.15
C THR A 392 -3.92 -15.97 -9.62
N SER A 393 -3.89 -14.78 -9.01
CA SER A 393 -3.99 -14.60 -7.56
C SER A 393 -5.44 -14.40 -7.11
N PRO A 394 -5.86 -15.02 -5.99
CA PRO A 394 -7.21 -14.84 -5.47
C PRO A 394 -7.44 -13.38 -5.05
N LEU A 395 -8.65 -12.87 -5.33
CA LEU A 395 -9.10 -11.58 -4.83
C LEU A 395 -9.44 -11.72 -3.34
N VAL A 396 -8.77 -10.94 -2.51
CA VAL A 396 -8.92 -10.99 -1.04
C VAL A 396 -9.78 -9.80 -0.58
N PRO A 397 -10.76 -9.99 0.31
CA PRO A 397 -11.47 -8.88 0.93
C PRO A 397 -10.52 -7.97 1.73
N LEU A 398 -10.78 -6.66 1.73
CA LEU A 398 -10.09 -5.73 2.62
C LEU A 398 -10.43 -6.07 4.07
N LYS A 399 -9.40 -6.18 4.92
CA LYS A 399 -9.57 -6.47 6.35
C LYS A 399 -10.06 -5.20 7.05
N ASP A 400 -11.08 -5.33 7.91
CA ASP A 400 -11.63 -4.27 8.77
C ASP A 400 -12.10 -2.99 8.02
N VAL A 401 -12.40 -3.11 6.73
CA VAL A 401 -12.93 -2.03 5.89
C VAL A 401 -14.28 -2.45 5.28
N PRO A 402 -15.37 -1.69 5.50
CA PRO A 402 -16.66 -1.98 4.89
C PRO A 402 -16.61 -1.96 3.36
N GLU A 403 -17.44 -2.78 2.70
CA GLU A 403 -17.59 -2.73 1.24
C GLU A 403 -17.98 -1.31 0.77
N GLY A 404 -17.37 -0.86 -0.32
CA GLY A 404 -17.59 0.49 -0.86
C GLY A 404 -16.82 1.60 -0.13
N LYS A 405 -15.99 1.27 0.87
CA LYS A 405 -15.09 2.23 1.54
C LYS A 405 -13.62 1.91 1.32
N LEU A 406 -12.79 2.92 1.53
CA LEU A 406 -11.33 2.82 1.50
C LEU A 406 -10.76 2.80 2.93
N PRO A 407 -9.55 2.23 3.13
CA PRO A 407 -8.87 2.24 4.42
C PRO A 407 -8.60 3.64 4.97
N ILE A 408 -8.52 3.75 6.30
CA ILE A 408 -8.25 5.02 7.00
C ILE A 408 -6.76 5.37 6.89
N ILE A 409 -6.47 6.61 6.47
CA ILE A 409 -5.12 7.16 6.33
C ILE A 409 -4.81 8.12 7.48
N VAL A 410 -3.60 7.98 8.04
CA VAL A 410 -3.02 8.89 9.03
C VAL A 410 -2.38 10.06 8.29
N GLY A 411 -2.65 11.30 8.73
CA GLY A 411 -2.03 12.48 8.13
C GLY A 411 -0.50 12.47 8.27
N SER A 412 0.20 12.77 7.18
CA SER A 412 1.66 12.85 7.11
C SER A 412 2.14 14.06 6.31
N GLU A 413 3.36 14.50 6.59
CA GLU A 413 4.06 15.43 5.70
C GLU A 413 4.49 14.70 4.42
N ALA A 414 4.46 15.42 3.30
CA ALA A 414 4.94 14.92 2.02
C ALA A 414 6.46 14.78 2.05
N TRP A 415 6.99 13.79 1.32
CA TRP A 415 8.43 13.62 1.20
C TRP A 415 9.07 14.86 0.56
N ASP A 416 10.13 15.37 1.19
CA ASP A 416 10.82 16.60 0.81
C ASP A 416 11.75 16.45 -0.42
N GLY A 417 11.80 15.25 -1.00
CA GLY A 417 12.63 14.90 -2.15
C GLY A 417 14.10 14.63 -1.81
N LYS A 418 14.49 14.62 -0.53
CA LYS A 418 15.88 14.44 -0.09
C LYS A 418 16.13 13.06 0.51
N ASP A 419 17.41 12.76 0.68
CA ASP A 419 17.90 11.57 1.38
C ASP A 419 17.49 11.59 2.85
N GLY A 420 17.19 10.40 3.37
CA GLY A 420 16.87 10.20 4.77
C GLY A 420 18.09 10.47 5.61
N LYS A 421 17.95 11.32 6.62
CA LYS A 421 18.97 11.52 7.64
C LYS A 421 18.54 10.76 8.87
N LEU A 422 19.45 9.97 9.44
CA LEU A 422 19.24 9.45 10.79
C LEU A 422 19.20 10.66 11.71
N ASP A 423 18.17 10.73 12.55
CA ASP A 423 18.13 11.72 13.62
C ASP A 423 19.41 11.59 14.43
N VAL A 424 20.10 12.72 14.60
CA VAL A 424 21.18 12.80 15.58
C VAL A 424 20.48 12.63 16.92
N ILE A 425 20.63 11.46 17.53
CA ILE A 425 20.26 11.26 18.93
C ILE A 425 21.01 12.36 19.68
N GLU A 426 20.30 13.33 20.26
CA GLU A 426 20.92 14.31 21.13
C GLU A 426 21.65 13.53 22.23
N ASP A 427 22.96 13.72 22.27
CA ASP A 427 23.87 13.03 23.16
C ASP A 427 23.37 13.15 24.61
N ILE A 428 23.16 12.00 25.25
CA ILE A 428 23.32 11.95 26.71
C ILE A 428 24.77 12.35 26.97
N ASP A 429 24.96 13.49 27.66
CA ASP A 429 26.25 14.09 27.97
C ASP A 429 27.27 13.05 28.49
N LEU A 430 28.27 12.75 27.66
CA LEU A 430 29.39 11.84 27.92
C LEU A 430 30.71 12.60 27.75
N SER A 431 30.85 13.72 28.46
CA SER A 431 32.06 14.55 28.50
C SER A 431 33.36 13.86 29.01
N ASP A 432 33.37 12.54 29.24
CA ASP A 432 34.50 11.82 29.83
C ASP A 432 35.37 11.00 28.86
N VAL A 433 35.15 11.02 27.54
CA VAL A 433 36.09 10.37 26.59
C VAL A 433 36.34 11.23 25.35
N ILE A 434 37.03 12.35 25.56
CA ILE A 434 37.58 13.19 24.50
C ILE A 434 38.74 12.46 23.79
N ASN A 435 38.57 12.28 22.47
CA ASN A 435 39.55 12.35 21.36
C ASN A 435 39.46 11.14 20.43
N TYR A 436 38.96 11.33 19.21
CA TYR A 436 39.82 11.43 18.02
C TYR A 436 39.00 11.78 16.76
N ARG A 437 39.73 12.36 15.79
CA ARG A 437 39.31 13.08 14.58
C ARG A 437 38.63 12.23 13.48
N CYS A 438 37.81 12.94 12.70
CA CYS A 438 37.12 12.63 11.43
C CYS A 438 38.08 12.37 10.23
N PRO A 439 37.64 12.17 8.95
CA PRO A 439 36.95 11.04 8.29
C PRO A 439 37.71 10.52 7.02
N LYS A 440 37.21 9.47 6.33
CA LYS A 440 37.22 9.39 4.84
C LYS A 440 36.31 8.29 4.27
N PHE A 441 35.14 8.74 3.85
CA PHE A 441 34.27 8.15 2.83
C PHE A 441 34.94 8.38 1.46
N PHE A 442 35.42 7.32 0.78
CA PHE A 442 35.72 7.24 -0.67
C PHE A 442 36.58 5.97 -0.91
N GLN A 443 35.99 4.78 -0.99
CA GLN A 443 36.73 3.63 -1.54
C GLN A 443 35.86 2.51 -2.17
N ASP A 444 34.56 2.43 -1.88
CA ASP A 444 33.78 1.26 -2.32
C ASP A 444 33.22 1.34 -3.76
N ASN A 445 33.24 2.51 -4.39
CA ASN A 445 32.79 2.66 -5.79
C ASN A 445 33.90 2.46 -6.84
N LEU A 446 35.17 2.21 -6.45
CA LEU A 446 36.23 1.99 -7.43
C LEU A 446 36.31 0.52 -7.92
N ILE A 447 35.95 -0.45 -7.08
CA ILE A 447 36.18 -1.87 -7.35
C ILE A 447 35.21 -2.41 -8.41
N SER A 448 33.92 -2.02 -8.33
CA SER A 448 32.91 -2.42 -9.31
C SER A 448 33.19 -1.79 -10.70
N ILE A 449 33.63 -0.54 -10.72
CA ILE A 449 33.99 0.18 -11.97
C ILE A 449 35.23 -0.45 -12.63
N MET A 450 36.25 -0.84 -11.86
CA MET A 450 37.45 -1.48 -12.41
C MET A 450 37.20 -2.90 -12.93
N GLN A 451 36.30 -3.65 -12.31
CA GLN A 451 35.93 -5.00 -12.78
C GLN A 451 35.19 -4.94 -14.12
N SER A 452 34.24 -4.02 -14.29
CA SER A 452 33.51 -3.82 -15.55
C SER A 452 34.39 -3.30 -16.68
N LEU A 453 35.33 -2.39 -16.40
CA LEU A 453 36.30 -1.89 -17.39
C LEU A 453 37.27 -2.97 -17.86
N SER A 454 37.66 -3.92 -17.01
CA SER A 454 38.57 -5.02 -17.39
C SER A 454 37.93 -6.05 -18.33
N VAL A 455 36.60 -6.19 -18.28
CA VAL A 455 35.84 -7.10 -19.14
C VAL A 455 35.60 -6.45 -20.51
N TYR A 456 35.25 -5.16 -20.52
CA TYR A 456 35.10 -4.39 -21.76
C TYR A 456 36.43 -4.24 -22.53
N ALA A 457 37.55 -3.99 -21.84
CA ALA A 457 38.86 -3.91 -22.46
C ALA A 457 39.28 -5.24 -23.12
N ARG A 458 38.96 -6.39 -22.51
CA ARG A 458 39.24 -7.73 -23.06
C ARG A 458 38.37 -8.09 -24.27
N LEU A 459 37.12 -7.63 -24.28
CA LEU A 459 36.22 -7.79 -25.43
C LEU A 459 36.63 -6.90 -26.61
N PHE A 460 37.08 -5.67 -26.34
CA PHE A 460 37.53 -4.72 -27.36
C PHE A 460 38.88 -5.11 -27.98
N ALA A 461 39.83 -5.63 -27.18
CA ALA A 461 41.13 -6.09 -27.68
C ALA A 461 41.04 -7.32 -28.60
N ARG A 462 40.09 -8.24 -28.34
CA ARG A 462 39.83 -9.40 -29.20
C ARG A 462 39.21 -9.04 -30.55
N ALA A 463 38.56 -7.89 -30.67
CA ALA A 463 37.89 -7.46 -31.90
C ALA A 463 38.83 -6.76 -32.90
N LEU A 464 40.00 -6.25 -32.47
CA LEU A 464 40.87 -5.39 -33.29
C LEU A 464 42.24 -5.98 -33.64
N GLY A 465 42.59 -7.18 -33.15
CA GLY A 465 43.68 -7.99 -33.71
C GLY A 465 45.07 -7.32 -33.74
N GLY A 466 45.48 -6.59 -32.69
CA GLY A 466 46.80 -5.95 -32.64
C GLY A 466 47.32 -5.74 -31.21
N THR A 467 48.58 -6.12 -30.98
CA THR A 467 49.31 -6.10 -29.69
C THR A 467 49.61 -4.69 -29.15
N GLU A 468 49.34 -3.63 -29.91
CA GLU A 468 49.59 -2.24 -29.49
C GLU A 468 48.50 -1.64 -28.60
N VAL A 469 47.23 -2.01 -28.80
CA VAL A 469 46.10 -1.49 -28.00
C VAL A 469 46.10 -2.07 -26.58
N GLU A 470 46.56 -3.32 -26.44
CA GLU A 470 46.72 -3.99 -25.14
C GLU A 470 47.76 -3.27 -24.27
N ASN A 471 48.88 -2.82 -24.86
CA ASN A 471 49.93 -2.11 -24.14
C ASN A 471 49.55 -0.69 -23.69
N ILE A 472 48.70 0.02 -24.45
CA ILE A 472 48.21 1.36 -24.08
C ILE A 472 47.20 1.28 -22.92
N LEU A 473 46.30 0.29 -22.95
CA LEU A 473 45.37 -0.01 -21.85
C LEU A 473 46.11 -0.47 -20.59
N PHE A 474 47.15 -1.31 -20.76
CA PHE A 474 47.99 -1.82 -19.67
C PHE A 474 48.77 -0.70 -18.95
N ASN A 475 49.39 0.22 -19.70
CA ASN A 475 50.12 1.36 -19.12
C ASN A 475 49.19 2.36 -18.41
N SER A 476 47.94 2.48 -18.85
CA SER A 476 46.93 3.32 -18.19
C SER A 476 46.42 2.69 -16.88
N LEU A 477 46.29 1.36 -16.82
CA LEU A 477 45.93 0.61 -15.61
C LEU A 477 47.04 0.57 -14.56
N ILE A 478 48.31 0.47 -14.98
CA ILE A 478 49.46 0.54 -14.06
C ILE A 478 49.60 1.92 -13.41
N ARG A 479 49.25 3.01 -14.12
CA ARG A 479 49.22 4.35 -13.51
C ARG A 479 48.11 4.54 -12.48
N LEU A 480 47.03 3.76 -12.56
CA LEU A 480 45.96 3.74 -11.55
C LEU A 480 46.31 2.88 -10.33
N SER A 481 47.21 1.90 -10.47
CA SER A 481 47.61 0.98 -9.38
C SER A 481 48.69 1.52 -8.45
N SER A 482 49.26 2.70 -8.70
CA SER A 482 50.24 3.33 -7.81
C SER A 482 49.62 3.90 -6.52
N SER A 483 48.30 3.79 -6.34
CA SER A 483 47.54 4.30 -5.17
C SER A 483 46.93 3.21 -4.28
N SER A 484 47.11 1.94 -4.62
CA SER A 484 46.59 0.79 -3.87
C SER A 484 47.58 -0.35 -4.00
N SER A 485 48.03 -0.90 -2.88
CA SER A 485 49.17 -1.84 -2.72
C SER A 485 49.07 -3.18 -3.48
N ILE A 486 48.91 -3.15 -4.80
CA ILE A 486 48.73 -4.29 -5.70
C ILE A 486 49.92 -4.31 -6.66
N HIS A 487 50.73 -5.36 -6.59
CA HIS A 487 51.77 -5.65 -7.60
C HIS A 487 51.24 -6.68 -8.60
N ILE A 488 51.28 -6.34 -9.88
CA ILE A 488 50.94 -7.23 -11.00
C ILE A 488 52.27 -7.65 -11.64
N THR A 489 52.56 -8.95 -11.70
CA THR A 489 53.72 -9.48 -12.44
C THR A 489 53.28 -10.35 -13.62
N HIS A 490 54.02 -10.25 -14.71
CA HIS A 490 53.76 -10.94 -15.97
C HIS A 490 54.66 -12.17 -16.10
N SER A 491 54.08 -13.37 -16.09
CA SER A 491 54.75 -14.55 -16.64
C SER A 491 53.79 -15.38 -17.50
N SER A 492 54.27 -15.72 -18.68
CA SER A 492 53.75 -16.70 -19.65
C SER A 492 52.24 -16.98 -19.60
N ASN A 493 51.46 -16.06 -20.19
CA ASN A 493 50.04 -16.23 -20.55
C ASN A 493 49.03 -16.51 -19.41
N ARG A 494 49.34 -16.19 -18.15
CA ARG A 494 48.31 -16.08 -17.09
C ARG A 494 48.52 -14.86 -16.20
N LEU A 495 47.48 -14.05 -16.04
CA LEU A 495 47.39 -13.03 -14.99
C LEU A 495 47.19 -13.74 -13.64
N ALA A 496 48.18 -13.66 -12.76
CA ALA A 496 48.07 -14.07 -11.36
C ALA A 496 48.19 -12.84 -10.46
N ILE A 497 47.19 -12.61 -9.62
CA ILE A 497 47.22 -11.60 -8.57
C ILE A 497 47.84 -12.27 -7.34
N THR A 498 49.06 -11.88 -6.97
CA THR A 498 49.72 -12.35 -5.74
C THR A 498 49.70 -11.24 -4.69
N TYR A 499 49.15 -11.55 -3.52
CA TYR A 499 49.14 -10.67 -2.35
C TYR A 499 50.51 -10.72 -1.65
N PRO A 500 51.01 -9.60 -1.07
CA PRO A 500 52.23 -9.63 -0.28
C PRO A 500 52.01 -10.43 1.01
N SER A 501 52.87 -11.43 1.22
CA SER A 501 53.00 -12.20 2.46
C SER A 501 53.40 -11.30 3.63
N SER A 502 52.42 -10.80 4.39
CA SER A 502 52.62 -10.27 5.76
C SER A 502 51.30 -10.06 6.53
N ALA A 503 50.42 -11.06 6.53
CA ALA A 503 49.47 -11.37 7.61
C ALA A 503 48.75 -12.68 7.26
N ILE A 504 49.19 -13.80 7.80
CA ILE A 504 48.40 -15.03 7.76
C ILE A 504 47.13 -14.73 8.58
N ARG A 505 46.02 -14.38 7.92
CA ARG A 505 44.71 -14.34 8.59
C ARG A 505 44.37 -15.78 8.95
N ARG A 506 44.60 -16.13 10.22
CA ARG A 506 44.19 -17.43 10.77
C ARG A 506 42.69 -17.60 10.55
N ALA A 507 42.31 -18.71 9.93
CA ALA A 507 40.92 -19.13 9.86
C ALA A 507 40.37 -19.26 11.30
N VAL A 508 39.10 -18.93 11.48
CA VAL A 508 38.40 -19.08 12.75
C VAL A 508 37.45 -20.28 12.68
N HIS A 509 37.17 -20.87 13.82
CA HIS A 509 36.19 -21.95 14.01
C HIS A 509 35.48 -21.76 15.35
N LEU A 510 34.41 -22.52 15.56
CA LEU A 510 33.66 -22.55 16.80
C LEU A 510 34.04 -23.77 17.65
N VAL A 511 34.32 -23.51 18.91
CA VAL A 511 34.31 -24.53 19.97
C VAL A 511 32.98 -24.40 20.67
N SER A 512 32.13 -25.42 20.56
CA SER A 512 30.73 -25.37 20.97
C SER A 512 30.34 -26.50 21.90
N ALA A 513 29.41 -26.23 22.81
CA ALA A 513 28.77 -27.19 23.70
C ALA A 513 27.25 -26.96 23.70
N SER A 514 26.47 -27.97 24.10
CA SER A 514 25.01 -27.94 24.13
C SER A 514 24.48 -28.49 25.45
N SER A 515 23.41 -27.91 25.98
CA SER A 515 22.67 -28.47 27.12
C SER A 515 21.21 -28.07 27.03
N GLY A 516 20.33 -28.91 27.56
CA GLY A 516 18.94 -28.56 27.71
C GLY A 516 18.21 -29.41 28.73
N TYR A 517 16.98 -29.03 29.02
CA TYR A 517 16.10 -29.67 29.98
C TYR A 517 14.66 -29.64 29.45
N SER A 518 13.92 -30.70 29.72
CA SER A 518 12.48 -30.77 29.50
C SER A 518 11.74 -30.13 30.66
N ASN A 519 10.67 -29.39 30.37
CA ASN A 519 9.72 -28.84 31.33
C ASN A 519 8.90 -29.93 32.04
N HIS A 520 8.84 -31.14 31.46
CA HIS A 520 8.01 -32.23 31.95
C HIS A 520 8.77 -33.26 32.79
N ASP A 521 10.09 -33.18 32.83
CA ASP A 521 10.91 -34.10 33.61
C ASP A 521 11.07 -33.57 35.04
N ASN A 522 10.25 -34.11 35.94
CA ASN A 522 10.54 -34.06 37.38
C ASN A 522 11.88 -34.79 37.61
N ASP A 523 12.90 -34.05 38.07
CA ASP A 523 14.19 -34.46 38.63
C ASP A 523 14.65 -35.94 38.49
N GLU A 524 15.93 -36.11 38.10
CA GLU A 524 16.77 -37.33 38.20
C GLU A 524 17.03 -38.18 36.93
N ASN A 525 17.10 -37.61 35.73
CA ASN A 525 17.89 -38.23 34.66
C ASN A 525 18.93 -37.25 34.12
N GLU A 526 20.05 -37.22 34.85
CA GLU A 526 21.36 -36.84 34.32
C GLU A 526 21.51 -37.38 32.89
N CYS A 527 21.53 -36.48 31.89
CA CYS A 527 21.99 -36.79 30.54
C CYS A 527 23.51 -37.00 30.57
N LEU A 528 23.95 -38.00 31.35
CA LEU A 528 25.32 -38.45 31.39
C LEU A 528 25.53 -39.36 30.18
N LEU A 529 26.35 -38.86 29.26
CA LEU A 529 27.13 -39.64 28.30
C LEU A 529 27.83 -40.81 29.03
N LYS A 530 27.18 -41.97 29.13
CA LYS A 530 27.83 -43.25 29.43
C LYS A 530 27.30 -44.31 28.48
N THR A 531 28.11 -44.58 27.46
CA THR A 531 28.12 -45.81 26.69
C THR A 531 28.01 -47.04 27.60
N LYS A 532 26.93 -47.83 27.47
CA LYS A 532 26.98 -49.30 27.34
C LYS A 532 25.59 -49.94 27.14
N GLN A 533 25.49 -50.62 25.99
CA GLN A 533 24.83 -51.90 25.70
C GLN A 533 23.44 -52.26 26.27
N ASN A 534 22.55 -52.49 25.28
CA ASN A 534 21.54 -53.54 25.15
C ASN A 534 20.07 -53.27 25.51
N ASN A 535 19.27 -53.30 24.43
CA ASN A 535 17.96 -53.93 24.25
C ASN A 535 16.74 -53.38 25.00
N SER A 536 16.13 -52.32 24.44
CA SER A 536 14.75 -52.37 23.88
C SER A 536 14.48 -51.02 23.18
N SER A 537 13.85 -51.05 22.01
CA SER A 537 13.81 -49.96 21.03
C SER A 537 12.90 -48.79 21.44
N ILE A 538 13.42 -47.90 22.26
CA ILE A 538 13.12 -46.46 22.23
C ILE A 538 14.42 -45.80 21.75
N GLU A 539 14.48 -45.39 20.48
CA GLU A 539 15.63 -44.66 19.96
C GLU A 539 15.66 -43.27 20.61
N HIS A 540 16.49 -43.09 21.64
CA HIS A 540 16.78 -41.77 22.19
C HIS A 540 17.46 -40.90 21.11
N ARG A 541 16.76 -39.87 20.63
CA ARG A 541 17.31 -38.86 19.71
C ARG A 541 18.32 -38.00 20.48
N THR A 542 19.56 -37.97 20.02
CA THR A 542 20.70 -37.37 20.75
C THR A 542 20.71 -35.85 20.79
N ASN A 543 19.90 -35.18 19.98
CA ASN A 543 19.91 -33.71 19.82
C ASN A 543 18.54 -33.06 20.13
N VAL A 544 17.80 -33.65 21.06
CA VAL A 544 16.44 -33.23 21.44
C VAL A 544 16.39 -33.07 22.96
N TYR A 545 15.79 -31.99 23.45
CA TYR A 545 15.54 -31.75 24.87
C TYR A 545 14.07 -31.30 25.03
N GLY A 546 13.22 -32.18 25.56
CA GLY A 546 11.78 -31.93 25.57
C GLY A 546 11.24 -31.85 24.13
N ASP A 547 10.50 -30.78 23.83
CA ASP A 547 9.99 -30.46 22.49
C ASP A 547 11.01 -29.73 21.61
N ASP A 548 12.14 -29.29 22.18
CA ASP A 548 13.19 -28.58 21.47
C ASP A 548 14.16 -29.52 20.75
N ALA A 549 14.75 -29.04 19.67
CA ALA A 549 15.82 -29.72 18.97
C ALA A 549 16.95 -28.78 18.55
N PHE A 550 18.12 -29.36 18.31
CA PHE A 550 19.27 -28.60 17.84
C PHE A 550 20.16 -29.39 16.87
N PHE A 551 21.08 -28.70 16.21
CA PHE A 551 22.20 -29.33 15.55
C PHE A 551 23.49 -28.50 15.68
N ILE A 552 24.62 -29.20 15.59
CA ILE A 552 25.95 -28.61 15.42
C ILE A 552 26.62 -29.39 14.29
N THR A 553 27.07 -28.71 13.24
CA THR A 553 27.83 -29.34 12.15
C THR A 553 28.93 -28.43 11.62
N LYS A 554 29.96 -29.03 11.03
CA LYS A 554 31.08 -28.32 10.42
C LYS A 554 31.05 -28.54 8.91
N HIS A 555 31.27 -27.47 8.17
CA HIS A 555 31.36 -27.51 6.71
C HIS A 555 32.64 -26.78 6.27
N ARG A 556 33.11 -27.08 5.04
CA ARG A 556 34.39 -26.55 4.53
C ARG A 556 34.52 -25.03 4.60
N LEU A 557 33.40 -24.30 4.48
CA LEU A 557 33.39 -22.83 4.49
C LEU A 557 33.16 -22.23 5.88
N GLY A 558 32.61 -23.01 6.82
CA GLY A 558 32.09 -22.47 8.07
C GLY A 558 31.52 -23.51 9.03
N ASP A 559 31.38 -23.09 10.29
CA ASP A 559 30.75 -23.88 11.35
C ASP A 559 29.30 -23.43 11.55
N PHE A 560 28.38 -24.40 11.69
CA PHE A 560 26.94 -24.17 11.72
C PHE A 560 26.31 -24.71 13.01
N LEU A 561 25.40 -23.92 13.57
CA LEU A 561 24.62 -24.26 14.75
C LEU A 561 23.16 -23.88 14.48
N GLY A 562 22.23 -24.67 14.99
CA GLY A 562 20.81 -24.34 14.92
C GLY A 562 20.03 -24.87 16.11
N VAL A 563 18.98 -24.15 16.49
CA VAL A 563 17.97 -24.56 17.48
C VAL A 563 16.58 -24.34 16.92
N ALA A 564 15.63 -25.16 17.37
CA ALA A 564 14.20 -25.01 17.10
C ALA A 564 13.43 -25.41 18.36
N ASP A 565 12.49 -24.57 18.78
CA ASP A 565 11.57 -24.89 19.86
C ASP A 565 10.25 -25.39 19.27
N GLY A 566 9.81 -26.56 19.73
CA GLY A 566 8.61 -27.24 19.27
C GLY A 566 7.38 -26.79 20.04
N VAL A 567 6.30 -26.44 19.34
CA VAL A 567 5.13 -25.85 20.02
C VAL A 567 4.35 -26.88 20.83
N GLY A 568 4.45 -26.81 22.15
CA GLY A 568 3.84 -27.77 23.08
C GLY A 568 2.33 -27.98 22.92
N GLY A 569 1.59 -26.99 22.40
CA GLY A 569 0.12 -27.06 22.21
C GLY A 569 -0.35 -28.22 21.33
N TRP A 570 0.49 -28.75 20.44
CA TRP A 570 0.17 -29.93 19.63
C TRP A 570 -0.08 -31.19 20.45
N ARG A 571 0.44 -31.25 21.67
CA ARG A 571 0.27 -32.39 22.56
C ARG A 571 -1.19 -32.61 22.96
N GLU A 572 -2.01 -31.55 23.03
CA GLU A 572 -3.46 -31.65 23.27
C GLU A 572 -4.19 -32.41 22.14
N HIS A 573 -3.57 -32.47 20.96
CA HIS A 573 -4.08 -33.18 19.79
C HIS A 573 -3.43 -34.55 19.58
N GLY A 574 -2.65 -35.04 20.57
CA GLY A 574 -1.95 -36.32 20.48
C GLY A 574 -0.79 -36.31 19.48
N ILE A 575 -0.30 -35.12 19.12
CA ILE A 575 0.84 -34.93 18.22
C ILE A 575 2.06 -34.58 19.08
N ASP A 576 3.18 -35.26 18.82
CA ASP A 576 4.45 -35.06 19.50
C ASP A 576 5.18 -33.82 18.92
N PRO A 577 5.29 -32.70 19.66
CA PRO A 577 5.90 -31.47 19.15
C PRO A 577 7.38 -31.64 18.79
N SER A 578 8.10 -32.48 19.54
CA SER A 578 9.52 -32.78 19.31
C SER A 578 9.79 -33.36 17.92
N LEU A 579 8.80 -34.00 17.30
CA LEU A 579 8.95 -34.61 15.97
C LEU A 579 9.20 -33.56 14.89
N PHE A 580 8.50 -32.43 14.95
CA PHE A 580 8.63 -31.37 13.97
C PHE A 580 9.96 -30.64 14.11
N SER A 581 10.29 -30.19 15.31
CA SER A 581 11.53 -29.45 15.61
C SER A 581 12.77 -30.28 15.26
N SER A 582 12.82 -31.55 15.69
CA SER A 582 13.94 -32.46 15.40
C SER A 582 14.08 -32.77 13.92
N SER A 583 12.97 -33.03 13.23
CA SER A 583 13.00 -33.31 11.79
C SER A 583 13.47 -32.09 10.99
N LEU A 584 13.08 -30.88 11.40
CA LEU A 584 13.54 -29.64 10.77
C LEU A 584 15.05 -29.43 10.95
N MET A 585 15.57 -29.65 12.16
CA MET A 585 17.00 -29.53 12.46
C MET A 585 17.82 -30.58 11.71
N ASP A 586 17.34 -31.84 11.64
CA ASP A 586 17.99 -32.91 10.89
C ASP A 586 17.99 -32.65 9.38
N ALA A 587 16.89 -32.12 8.82
CA ALA A 587 16.80 -31.71 7.43
C ALA A 587 17.82 -30.60 7.10
N CYS A 588 17.91 -29.57 7.95
CA CYS A 588 18.89 -28.49 7.79
C CYS A 588 20.33 -29.02 7.86
N LYS A 589 20.64 -29.85 8.85
CA LYS A 589 21.95 -30.49 9.00
C LYS A 589 22.32 -31.33 7.77
N SER A 590 21.39 -32.18 7.32
CA SER A 590 21.58 -33.02 6.13
C SER A 590 21.85 -32.20 4.87
N LEU A 591 21.16 -31.07 4.70
CA LEU A 591 21.38 -30.16 3.57
C LEU A 591 22.76 -29.50 3.59
N ILE A 592 23.29 -29.18 4.77
CA ILE A 592 24.66 -28.66 4.94
C ILE A 592 25.69 -29.74 4.59
N ASP A 593 25.50 -30.96 5.10
CA ASP A 593 26.45 -32.06 4.92
C ASP A 593 26.53 -32.50 3.43
N ASN A 594 25.43 -32.38 2.68
CA ASN A 594 25.28 -32.90 1.32
C ASN A 594 25.45 -31.88 0.18
N LYS A 595 25.57 -30.58 0.44
CA LYS A 595 25.64 -29.54 -0.62
C LYS A 595 26.83 -28.61 -0.51
N LEU A 596 27.34 -28.19 -1.67
CA LEU A 596 28.20 -27.02 -1.81
C LEU A 596 27.34 -25.76 -1.58
N LEU A 597 27.38 -25.21 -0.37
CA LEU A 597 26.74 -23.94 -0.05
C LEU A 597 27.72 -22.78 -0.27
N ASP A 598 27.18 -21.62 -0.66
CA ASP A 598 27.84 -20.32 -0.48
C ASP A 598 27.42 -19.74 0.87
N LEU A 599 28.31 -19.08 1.60
CA LEU A 599 27.99 -18.53 2.92
C LEU A 599 27.59 -17.06 2.84
N ASN A 600 26.29 -16.81 2.99
CA ASN A 600 25.71 -15.48 3.23
C ASN A 600 24.34 -15.65 3.92
N PRO A 601 23.73 -14.58 4.46
CA PRO A 601 22.49 -14.70 5.23
C PRO A 601 21.30 -15.20 4.42
N LEU A 602 21.22 -14.85 3.14
CA LEU A 602 20.15 -15.33 2.26
C LEU A 602 20.27 -16.84 2.03
N THR A 603 21.48 -17.39 2.01
CA THR A 603 21.68 -18.84 1.92
C THR A 603 21.25 -19.57 3.19
N LEU A 604 21.38 -18.98 4.38
CA LEU A 604 20.85 -19.58 5.62
C LEU A 604 19.32 -19.60 5.64
N LYS A 605 18.70 -18.52 5.13
CA LYS A 605 17.26 -18.48 4.92
C LYS A 605 16.82 -19.52 3.88
N GLU A 606 17.55 -19.65 2.78
CA GLU A 606 17.29 -20.69 1.77
C GLU A 606 17.47 -22.10 2.33
N LEU A 607 18.44 -22.30 3.24
CA LEU A 607 18.63 -23.55 3.96
C LEU A 607 17.39 -23.90 4.79
N LEU A 608 16.88 -22.93 5.57
CA LEU A 608 15.64 -23.10 6.34
C LEU A 608 14.45 -23.40 5.42
N SER A 609 14.29 -22.66 4.32
CA SER A 609 13.21 -22.89 3.34
C SER A 609 13.28 -24.28 2.70
N LYS A 610 14.50 -24.76 2.39
CA LYS A 610 14.72 -26.10 1.83
C LYS A 610 14.49 -27.19 2.87
N GLY A 611 14.91 -26.98 4.12
CA GLY A 611 14.65 -27.90 5.23
C GLY A 611 13.15 -28.06 5.45
N TYR A 612 12.42 -26.95 5.58
CA TYR A 612 10.97 -26.97 5.71
C TYR A 612 10.26 -27.64 4.53
N LYS A 613 10.72 -27.39 3.31
CA LYS A 613 10.18 -28.06 2.12
C LYS A 613 10.39 -29.58 2.15
N GLN A 614 11.51 -30.08 2.69
CA GLN A 614 11.70 -31.53 2.86
C GLN A 614 10.66 -32.14 3.80
N LEU A 615 10.30 -31.44 4.89
CA LEU A 615 9.26 -31.89 5.81
C LEU A 615 7.88 -31.93 5.13
N LEU A 616 7.56 -30.92 4.31
CA LEU A 616 6.31 -30.87 3.53
C LEU A 616 6.19 -32.02 2.50
N GLU A 617 7.33 -32.50 1.99
CA GLU A 617 7.40 -33.57 0.98
C GLU A 617 7.66 -34.95 1.61
N ASP A 618 7.77 -35.05 2.94
CA ASP A 618 8.05 -36.30 3.63
C ASP A 618 6.87 -37.28 3.50
N LYS A 619 7.20 -38.56 3.30
CA LYS A 619 6.22 -39.64 3.19
C LYS A 619 5.62 -40.00 4.54
N GLN A 620 6.36 -39.80 5.62
CA GLN A 620 5.86 -39.83 6.98
C GLN A 620 5.28 -38.44 7.21
N CYS A 621 3.95 -38.31 7.27
CA CYS A 621 3.30 -37.03 7.47
C CYS A 621 3.74 -36.41 8.81
N ILE A 622 4.70 -35.48 8.77
CA ILE A 622 5.19 -34.76 9.95
C ILE A 622 4.20 -33.62 10.21
N ILE A 623 3.48 -33.71 11.31
CA ILE A 623 2.53 -32.69 11.77
C ILE A 623 3.14 -32.01 13.00
N GLY A 624 3.00 -30.70 13.09
CA GLY A 624 3.50 -29.91 14.21
C GLY A 624 3.90 -28.52 13.76
N SER A 625 4.52 -27.78 14.68
CA SER A 625 5.14 -26.49 14.38
C SER A 625 6.34 -26.22 15.27
N SER A 626 7.23 -25.36 14.81
CA SER A 626 8.38 -24.89 15.60
C SER A 626 8.86 -23.51 15.19
N THR A 627 9.54 -22.85 16.12
CA THR A 627 10.47 -21.74 15.82
C THR A 627 11.76 -22.30 15.20
N ALA A 628 12.66 -21.44 14.70
CA ALA A 628 13.96 -21.85 14.19
C ALA A 628 15.00 -20.72 14.18
N CYS A 629 16.16 -20.94 14.79
CA CYS A 629 17.30 -20.04 14.73
C CYS A 629 18.54 -20.77 14.22
N ILE A 630 19.11 -20.34 13.09
CA ILE A 630 20.33 -20.89 12.48
C ILE A 630 21.43 -19.84 12.44
N VAL A 631 22.63 -20.23 12.83
CA VAL A 631 23.84 -19.40 12.86
C VAL A 631 24.97 -20.13 12.12
N ALA A 632 25.69 -19.40 11.26
CA ALA A 632 26.84 -19.90 10.53
C ALA A 632 28.03 -18.93 10.62
N LEU A 633 29.17 -19.42 11.13
CA LEU A 633 30.43 -18.68 11.14
C LEU A 633 31.19 -18.95 9.86
N HIS A 634 31.49 -17.92 9.07
CA HIS A 634 32.40 -18.04 7.93
C HIS A 634 33.87 -18.03 8.41
N ASN A 635 34.57 -19.14 8.18
CA ASN A 635 35.90 -19.41 8.75
C ASN A 635 36.98 -18.38 8.32
N GLU A 636 36.98 -17.95 7.06
CA GLU A 636 37.98 -17.01 6.53
C GLU A 636 37.56 -15.53 6.68
N GLN A 637 36.27 -15.24 6.52
CA GLN A 637 35.76 -13.86 6.52
C GLN A 637 35.53 -13.32 7.94
N ARG A 638 35.44 -14.18 8.96
CA ARG A 638 35.10 -13.81 10.35
C ARG A 638 33.75 -13.09 10.46
N ILE A 639 32.80 -13.51 9.63
CA ILE A 639 31.43 -13.01 9.64
C ILE A 639 30.52 -14.12 10.15
N LEU A 640 29.69 -13.78 11.11
CA LEU A 640 28.61 -14.62 11.60
C LEU A 640 27.33 -14.25 10.84
N HIS A 641 26.82 -15.16 10.03
CA HIS A 641 25.56 -15.02 9.33
C HIS A 641 24.47 -15.74 10.11
N THR A 642 23.27 -15.16 10.17
CA THR A 642 22.15 -15.75 10.91
C THR A 642 20.85 -15.70 10.13
N ALA A 643 19.96 -16.64 10.42
CA ALA A 643 18.55 -16.64 10.02
C ALA A 643 17.71 -17.06 11.24
N ASN A 644 16.84 -16.17 11.72
CA ASN A 644 15.99 -16.41 12.88
C ASN A 644 14.51 -16.33 12.48
N LEU A 645 13.69 -17.27 12.92
CA LEU A 645 12.25 -17.31 12.77
C LEU A 645 11.60 -17.60 14.13
N GLY A 646 10.85 -16.65 14.66
CA GLY A 646 10.22 -16.74 15.98
C GLY A 646 11.00 -16.02 17.08
N ASP A 647 10.82 -16.48 18.32
CA ASP A 647 11.43 -15.94 19.55
C ASP A 647 12.52 -16.85 20.16
N SER A 648 12.81 -17.99 19.53
CA SER A 648 14.18 -18.53 19.53
C SER A 648 15.18 -17.44 19.08
N GLY A 649 16.44 -17.56 19.49
CA GLY A 649 17.37 -16.47 19.24
C GLY A 649 18.83 -16.75 19.56
N PHE A 650 19.64 -15.70 19.38
CA PHE A 650 21.06 -15.72 19.68
C PHE A 650 21.57 -14.36 20.17
N VAL A 651 22.67 -14.39 20.92
CA VAL A 651 23.46 -13.22 21.27
C VAL A 651 24.94 -13.46 21.02
N VAL A 652 25.64 -12.41 20.61
CA VAL A 652 27.10 -12.36 20.51
C VAL A 652 27.61 -11.47 21.64
N ILE A 653 28.51 -12.01 22.45
CA ILE A 653 29.07 -11.36 23.64
C ILE A 653 30.56 -11.16 23.41
N ARG A 654 31.00 -9.91 23.54
CA ARG A 654 32.42 -9.50 23.47
C ARG A 654 32.75 -8.71 24.73
N ASN A 655 33.84 -9.06 25.40
CA ASN A 655 34.30 -8.36 26.61
C ASN A 655 33.19 -8.18 27.66
N ASN A 656 32.40 -9.23 27.90
CA ASN A 656 31.27 -9.24 28.84
C ASN A 656 30.17 -8.20 28.52
N LYS A 657 30.00 -7.85 27.23
CA LYS A 657 28.92 -7.01 26.72
C LYS A 657 28.28 -7.68 25.51
N ILE A 658 26.97 -7.58 25.38
CA ILE A 658 26.25 -8.02 24.19
C ILE A 658 26.54 -7.03 23.06
N VAL A 659 27.16 -7.50 21.98
CA VAL A 659 27.48 -6.68 20.79
C VAL A 659 26.50 -6.90 19.65
N HIS A 660 25.81 -8.04 19.62
CA HIS A 660 24.77 -8.35 18.65
C HIS A 660 23.72 -9.26 19.29
N ARG A 661 22.45 -9.09 18.90
CA ARG A 661 21.31 -9.85 19.43
C ARG A 661 20.28 -10.06 18.32
N SER A 662 19.67 -11.24 18.29
CA SER A 662 18.51 -11.51 17.44
C SER A 662 17.31 -10.66 17.84
N GLN A 663 16.55 -10.18 16.86
CA GLN A 663 15.22 -9.62 17.11
C GLN A 663 14.22 -10.77 17.23
N GLU A 664 13.43 -10.76 18.30
CA GLU A 664 12.28 -11.65 18.48
C GLU A 664 11.23 -11.33 17.41
N GLN A 665 10.66 -12.37 16.82
CA GLN A 665 9.56 -12.26 15.88
C GLN A 665 8.32 -12.88 16.51
N GLN A 666 7.30 -12.08 16.75
CA GLN A 666 5.99 -12.53 17.25
C GLN A 666 4.84 -11.82 16.52
N HIS A 667 3.72 -12.51 16.32
CA HIS A 667 2.47 -11.94 15.78
C HIS A 667 1.81 -11.00 16.80
N TYR A 668 1.85 -11.41 18.06
CA TYR A 668 1.47 -10.66 19.26
C TYR A 668 2.16 -11.31 20.46
N PHE A 669 2.04 -10.70 21.64
CA PHE A 669 2.72 -11.18 22.85
C PHE A 669 2.53 -12.69 23.07
N ASN A 670 3.65 -13.42 23.23
CA ASN A 670 3.69 -14.87 23.45
C ASN A 670 3.09 -15.69 22.29
N SER A 671 3.16 -15.17 21.07
CA SER A 671 2.73 -15.86 19.85
C SER A 671 3.79 -15.72 18.77
N PRO A 672 4.85 -16.56 18.80
CA PRO A 672 5.94 -16.47 17.84
C PRO A 672 5.53 -16.82 16.43
N PHE A 673 6.29 -16.26 15.49
CA PHE A 673 6.29 -16.79 14.13
C PHE A 673 6.86 -18.20 14.13
N GLN A 674 6.21 -19.11 13.40
CA GLN A 674 6.52 -20.53 13.46
C GLN A 674 6.23 -21.22 12.13
N LEU A 675 7.08 -22.17 11.74
CA LEU A 675 6.79 -23.07 10.63
C LEU A 675 5.81 -24.12 11.12
N ALA A 676 4.81 -24.49 10.31
CA ALA A 676 3.79 -25.45 10.73
C ALA A 676 3.27 -26.31 9.59
N ILE A 677 3.12 -27.61 9.84
CA ILE A 677 2.39 -28.54 8.97
C ILE A 677 1.17 -29.03 9.73
N HIS A 678 -0.03 -28.77 9.21
CA HIS A 678 -1.30 -29.16 9.84
C HIS A 678 -2.07 -30.17 8.97
N PRO A 679 -2.77 -31.15 9.57
CA PRO A 679 -3.57 -32.16 8.87
C PRO A 679 -4.78 -31.59 8.08
N THR A 680 -5.21 -30.36 8.38
CA THR A 680 -6.37 -29.70 7.76
C THR A 680 -6.00 -28.28 7.31
N ILE A 681 -5.85 -28.06 6.00
CA ILE A 681 -5.37 -26.80 5.37
C ILE A 681 -6.33 -25.58 5.57
N LYS A 682 -7.34 -25.67 6.46
CA LYS A 682 -8.50 -24.76 6.47
C LYS A 682 -8.86 -24.12 7.81
N ASP A 683 -8.08 -24.28 8.88
CA ASP A 683 -8.35 -23.52 10.11
C ASP A 683 -7.55 -22.20 10.12
N PRO A 684 -8.21 -21.04 9.96
CA PRO A 684 -7.55 -19.73 9.97
C PRO A 684 -7.00 -19.31 11.34
N ARG A 685 -7.21 -20.12 12.39
CA ARG A 685 -6.67 -19.87 13.74
C ARG A 685 -5.27 -20.45 13.96
N LEU A 686 -4.81 -21.31 13.06
CA LEU A 686 -3.51 -21.96 13.19
C LEU A 686 -2.44 -21.11 12.50
N ILE A 687 -1.38 -20.80 13.26
CA ILE A 687 -0.26 -20.01 12.78
C ILE A 687 0.66 -20.93 11.97
N ALA A 688 0.89 -20.57 10.71
CA ALA A 688 1.77 -21.29 9.80
C ALA A 688 2.48 -20.28 8.91
N ASP A 689 3.69 -19.91 9.29
CA ASP A 689 4.45 -18.84 8.64
C ASP A 689 5.35 -19.37 7.53
N SER A 690 5.72 -18.47 6.61
CA SER A 690 6.70 -18.78 5.56
C SER A 690 8.13 -18.69 6.13
N PRO A 691 9.05 -19.60 5.78
CA PRO A 691 10.46 -19.41 6.08
C PRO A 691 11.03 -18.12 5.44
N ASP A 692 10.32 -17.54 4.45
CA ASP A 692 10.71 -16.29 3.79
C ASP A 692 10.60 -15.03 4.68
N ILE A 693 10.03 -15.12 5.86
CA ILE A 693 9.97 -13.98 6.79
C ILE A 693 11.04 -14.05 7.89
N ALA A 694 11.88 -15.09 7.88
CA ALA A 694 13.00 -15.22 8.81
C ALA A 694 13.91 -13.98 8.73
N SER A 695 14.22 -13.40 9.89
CA SER A 695 15.14 -12.29 10.05
C SER A 695 16.57 -12.75 9.77
N VAL A 696 17.21 -12.11 8.80
CA VAL A 696 18.58 -12.43 8.39
C VAL A 696 19.53 -11.31 8.77
N THR A 697 20.61 -11.64 9.47
CA THR A 697 21.60 -10.63 9.89
C THR A 697 23.03 -11.11 9.65
N SER A 698 23.97 -10.18 9.72
CA SER A 698 25.41 -10.47 9.71
C SER A 698 26.13 -9.58 10.69
N CYS A 699 27.08 -10.14 11.43
CA CYS A 699 27.98 -9.36 12.27
C CYS A 699 29.41 -9.87 12.17
N HIS A 700 30.38 -8.96 12.30
CA HIS A 700 31.79 -9.32 12.32
C HIS A 700 32.17 -9.82 13.72
N VAL A 701 32.80 -10.99 13.77
CA VAL A 701 33.25 -11.60 15.04
C VAL A 701 34.75 -11.50 15.23
N GLU A 702 35.15 -11.45 16.50
CA GLU A 702 36.53 -11.43 16.95
C GLU A 702 36.87 -12.75 17.66
N GLU A 703 38.17 -13.00 17.81
CA GLU A 703 38.61 -14.15 18.59
C GLU A 703 38.20 -13.99 20.06
N ASN A 704 37.69 -15.07 20.65
CA ASN A 704 37.07 -15.13 21.98
C ASN A 704 35.69 -14.47 22.09
N ASP A 705 35.06 -14.04 20.98
CA ASP A 705 33.63 -13.76 21.01
C ASP A 705 32.86 -15.02 21.43
N ILE A 706 31.86 -14.83 22.28
CA ILE A 706 31.03 -15.89 22.82
C ILE A 706 29.65 -15.77 22.18
N ILE A 707 29.15 -16.87 21.66
CA ILE A 707 27.88 -16.94 20.97
C ILE A 707 26.98 -17.85 21.80
N VAL A 708 25.84 -17.32 22.24
CA VAL A 708 24.79 -18.11 22.91
C VAL A 708 23.62 -18.17 21.94
N ILE A 709 23.18 -19.37 21.61
CA ILE A 709 22.01 -19.64 20.77
C ILE A 709 21.06 -20.47 21.61
N ALA A 710 19.80 -20.09 21.72
CA ALA A 710 18.86 -20.78 22.59
C ALA A 710 17.41 -20.62 22.14
N THR A 711 16.57 -21.52 22.63
CA THR A 711 15.11 -21.43 22.57
C THR A 711 14.57 -20.41 23.59
N ASP A 712 13.30 -20.05 23.45
CA ASP A 712 12.61 -19.04 24.27
C ASP A 712 12.60 -19.39 25.76
N GLY A 713 12.61 -20.68 26.13
CA GLY A 713 12.76 -21.10 27.53
C GLY A 713 13.97 -20.50 28.26
N LEU A 714 15.07 -20.18 27.56
CA LEU A 714 16.16 -19.39 28.13
C LEU A 714 15.79 -17.90 28.23
N TRP A 715 15.33 -17.31 27.11
CA TRP A 715 15.10 -15.87 26.97
C TRP A 715 13.98 -15.35 27.88
N ASP A 716 12.95 -16.17 28.10
CA ASP A 716 11.81 -15.88 28.94
C ASP A 716 12.15 -15.94 30.43
N ASN A 717 13.15 -16.72 30.82
CA ASN A 717 13.45 -17.04 32.22
C ASN A 717 14.82 -16.55 32.72
N LEU A 718 15.72 -16.10 31.86
CA LEU A 718 17.03 -15.55 32.24
C LEU A 718 17.22 -14.10 31.76
N PRO A 719 17.40 -13.14 32.68
CA PRO A 719 17.84 -11.79 32.32
C PRO A 719 19.25 -11.78 31.73
N ASP A 720 19.50 -10.86 30.79
CA ASP A 720 20.82 -10.64 30.17
C ASP A 720 21.98 -10.53 31.16
N VAL A 721 21.74 -9.86 32.29
CA VAL A 721 22.75 -9.70 33.36
C VAL A 721 23.19 -11.07 33.88
N THR A 722 22.25 -11.98 34.13
CA THR A 722 22.52 -13.35 34.59
C THR A 722 23.27 -14.15 33.53
N ILE A 723 22.88 -14.01 32.26
CA ILE A 723 23.58 -14.68 31.14
C ILE A 723 25.04 -14.22 31.09
N LEU A 724 25.28 -12.91 31.15
CA LEU A 724 26.62 -12.34 31.18
C LEU A 724 27.42 -12.81 32.39
N GLU A 725 26.82 -12.88 33.58
CA GLU A 725 27.47 -13.39 34.79
C GLU A 725 27.90 -14.86 34.69
N GLU A 726 27.09 -15.72 34.08
CA GLU A 726 27.45 -17.13 33.87
C GLU A 726 28.53 -17.28 32.79
N VAL A 727 28.38 -16.58 31.66
CA VAL A 727 29.33 -16.62 30.54
C VAL A 727 30.69 -16.05 30.93
N LYS A 728 30.74 -15.04 31.83
CA LYS A 728 31.99 -14.50 32.38
C LYS A 728 32.85 -15.51 33.12
N LYS A 729 32.26 -16.63 33.59
CA LYS A 729 32.99 -17.70 34.29
C LYS A 729 33.82 -18.57 33.34
N ILE A 730 33.74 -18.34 32.03
CA ILE A 730 34.57 -18.99 31.02
C ILE A 730 35.98 -18.39 31.10
N THR A 731 36.83 -18.96 31.94
CA THR A 731 38.25 -18.60 32.06
C THR A 731 39.07 -19.17 30.91
N GLU A 732 38.78 -20.41 30.53
CA GLU A 732 39.35 -21.10 29.37
C GLU A 732 38.23 -21.77 28.57
N PRO A 733 38.18 -21.58 27.24
CA PRO A 733 37.14 -22.14 26.38
C PRO A 733 37.46 -23.58 25.98
N THR A 734 37.65 -24.45 26.98
CA THR A 734 37.70 -25.89 26.80
C THR A 734 36.27 -26.44 26.69
N LEU A 735 36.12 -27.57 26.00
CA LEU A 735 34.80 -28.19 25.80
C LEU A 735 34.09 -28.48 27.14
N ASP A 736 34.82 -28.97 28.15
CA ASP A 736 34.30 -29.25 29.49
C ASP A 736 33.77 -27.99 30.19
N ASN A 737 34.51 -26.88 30.10
CA ASN A 737 34.09 -25.63 30.70
C ASN A 737 32.85 -25.07 29.99
N LEU A 738 32.83 -25.09 28.65
CA LEU A 738 31.66 -24.66 27.89
C LEU A 738 30.45 -25.53 28.19
N GLN A 739 30.62 -26.85 28.27
CA GLN A 739 29.54 -27.78 28.64
C GLN A 739 28.96 -27.46 30.01
N ARG A 740 29.81 -27.23 31.01
CA ARG A 740 29.38 -26.86 32.36
C ARG A 740 28.63 -25.53 32.41
N ILE A 741 29.06 -24.53 31.63
CA ILE A 741 28.36 -23.23 31.58
C ILE A 741 27.03 -23.33 30.81
N ALA A 742 26.99 -24.06 29.69
CA ALA A 742 25.75 -24.34 28.97
C ALA A 742 24.73 -25.04 29.90
N GLN A 743 25.18 -26.04 30.67
CA GLN A 743 24.34 -26.73 31.66
C GLN A 743 23.82 -25.79 32.75
N ARG A 744 24.66 -24.88 33.25
CA ARG A 744 24.23 -23.89 34.26
C ARG A 744 23.19 -22.92 33.72
N LEU A 745 23.38 -22.42 32.49
CA LEU A 745 22.42 -21.53 31.84
C LEU A 745 21.07 -22.24 31.69
N ALA A 746 21.06 -23.45 31.13
CA ALA A 746 19.84 -24.22 30.91
C ALA A 746 19.14 -24.59 32.23
N LYS A 747 19.90 -25.07 33.23
CA LYS A 747 19.35 -25.46 34.54
C LYS A 747 18.72 -24.27 35.26
N ARG A 748 19.40 -23.12 35.26
CA ARG A 748 18.90 -21.92 35.93
C ARG A 748 17.66 -21.35 35.23
N ALA A 749 17.56 -21.50 33.91
CA ALA A 749 16.36 -21.14 33.16
C ALA A 749 15.17 -22.00 33.56
N LEU A 750 15.37 -23.32 33.63
CA LEU A 750 14.35 -24.27 34.10
C LEU A 750 13.89 -23.95 35.52
N GLU A 751 14.82 -23.76 36.45
CA GLU A 751 14.53 -23.42 37.85
C GLU A 751 13.75 -22.10 37.96
N ASN A 752 14.18 -21.06 37.24
CA ASN A 752 13.48 -19.77 37.20
C ASN A 752 12.10 -19.88 36.55
N GLY A 753 11.95 -20.73 35.52
CA GLY A 753 10.69 -21.02 34.84
C GLY A 753 9.62 -21.57 35.80
N HIS A 754 10.06 -22.39 36.76
CA HIS A 754 9.20 -22.99 37.78
C HIS A 754 9.03 -22.15 39.05
N ASP A 755 9.75 -21.03 39.21
CA ASP A 755 9.60 -20.15 40.36
C ASP A 755 8.41 -19.20 40.18
N PRO A 756 7.32 -19.33 40.97
CA PRO A 756 6.13 -18.50 40.84
C PRO A 756 6.33 -17.05 41.31
N ASN A 757 7.42 -16.77 42.03
CA ASN A 757 7.72 -15.44 42.56
C ASN A 757 8.79 -14.70 41.75
N PHE A 758 9.43 -15.39 40.80
CA PHE A 758 10.48 -14.79 40.00
C PHE A 758 9.91 -13.75 39.02
N TYR A 759 10.46 -12.54 39.02
CA TYR A 759 10.07 -11.51 38.07
C TYR A 759 10.85 -11.68 36.76
N SER A 760 10.40 -12.65 35.97
CA SER A 760 11.05 -13.12 34.75
C SER A 760 11.07 -12.07 33.63
N PRO A 761 12.01 -12.18 32.65
CA PRO A 761 11.90 -11.49 31.36
C PRO A 761 10.49 -11.60 30.75
N PHE A 762 9.89 -12.79 30.74
CA PHE A 762 8.53 -13.00 30.26
C PHE A 762 7.51 -12.14 31.01
N ALA A 763 7.54 -12.15 32.34
CA ALA A 763 6.65 -11.34 33.17
C ALA A 763 6.82 -9.82 32.95
N ARG A 764 8.05 -9.37 32.71
CA ARG A 764 8.34 -7.98 32.32
C ARG A 764 7.74 -7.64 30.97
N SER A 765 7.90 -8.53 29.99
CA SER A 765 7.34 -8.36 28.65
C SER A 765 5.81 -8.38 28.67
N ALA A 766 5.17 -9.26 29.45
CA ALA A 766 3.71 -9.29 29.63
C ALA A 766 3.17 -7.97 30.20
N LYS A 767 3.85 -7.41 31.21
CA LYS A 767 3.47 -6.12 31.80
C LYS A 767 3.62 -4.98 30.79
N ARG A 768 4.68 -4.98 29.99
CA ARG A 768 4.95 -3.92 29.01
C ARG A 768 3.98 -3.99 27.83
N SER A 769 3.72 -5.18 27.32
CA SER A 769 2.97 -5.42 26.08
C SER A 769 1.45 -5.49 26.32
N LEU A 770 1.00 -6.04 27.45
CA LEU A 770 -0.42 -6.24 27.75
C LEU A 770 -0.93 -5.43 28.96
N GLY A 771 -0.04 -4.77 29.71
CA GLY A 771 -0.41 -4.10 30.97
C GLY A 771 -0.75 -5.06 32.11
N ILE A 772 -0.51 -6.38 31.93
CA ILE A 772 -0.84 -7.41 32.92
C ILE A 772 0.33 -7.59 33.87
N ASN A 773 0.09 -7.42 35.16
CA ASN A 773 1.10 -7.65 36.18
C ASN A 773 1.10 -9.12 36.61
N ILE A 774 1.77 -9.97 35.83
CA ILE A 774 2.03 -11.37 36.20
C ILE A 774 3.35 -11.46 36.99
N CYS A 775 3.41 -12.42 37.91
CA CYS A 775 4.62 -12.83 38.61
C CYS A 775 4.89 -14.30 38.28
N GLY A 776 6.17 -14.68 38.23
CA GLY A 776 6.61 -16.04 37.98
C GLY A 776 7.38 -16.20 36.67
N GLY A 777 8.16 -17.28 36.59
CA GLY A 777 8.73 -17.78 35.34
C GLY A 777 7.67 -18.35 34.40
N LYS A 778 8.09 -18.62 33.17
CA LYS A 778 7.32 -19.38 32.17
C LYS A 778 7.90 -20.79 32.15
N PRO A 779 7.20 -21.81 32.68
CA PRO A 779 7.65 -23.19 32.60
C PRO A 779 7.72 -23.61 31.13
N ASP A 780 8.92 -23.88 30.64
CA ASP A 780 9.16 -24.19 29.22
C ASP A 780 10.35 -25.13 29.05
N ASP A 781 10.40 -25.80 27.89
CA ASP A 781 11.59 -26.56 27.50
C ASP A 781 12.75 -25.59 27.25
N VAL A 782 13.97 -26.02 27.56
CA VAL A 782 15.14 -25.14 27.43
C VAL A 782 16.23 -25.85 26.66
N THR A 783 16.66 -25.26 25.56
CA THR A 783 17.85 -25.69 24.79
C THR A 783 18.82 -24.55 24.62
N VAL A 784 20.08 -24.78 24.99
CA VAL A 784 21.17 -23.80 24.93
C VAL A 784 22.37 -24.39 24.20
N LEU A 785 22.83 -23.69 23.15
CA LEU A 785 24.12 -23.88 22.52
C LEU A 785 25.04 -22.73 22.89
N LEU A 786 26.21 -23.07 23.41
CA LEU A 786 27.25 -22.11 23.79
C LEU A 786 28.48 -22.35 22.93
N ALA A 787 28.92 -21.34 22.19
CA ALA A 787 30.08 -21.42 21.32
C ALA A 787 31.08 -20.28 21.56
N VAL A 788 32.36 -20.53 21.32
CA VAL A 788 33.43 -19.53 21.39
C VAL A 788 34.20 -19.52 20.07
N VAL A 789 34.42 -18.33 19.53
CA VAL A 789 35.20 -18.11 18.30
C VAL A 789 36.68 -18.30 18.59
N LYS A 790 37.34 -19.20 17.85
CA LYS A 790 38.76 -19.50 18.01
C LYS A 790 39.52 -19.46 16.70
N SER A 791 40.68 -18.82 16.72
CA SER A 791 41.62 -18.86 15.61
C SER A 791 42.34 -20.20 15.61
N THR A 792 42.36 -20.87 14.46
CA THR A 792 43.19 -22.07 14.25
C THR A 792 44.62 -21.60 13.92
N CYS A 793 45.62 -22.02 14.71
CA CYS A 793 46.99 -22.02 14.19
C CYS A 793 47.05 -23.09 13.09
N LEU A 794 47.29 -22.65 11.84
CA LEU A 794 47.75 -23.56 10.80
C LEU A 794 49.22 -23.93 11.04
#